data_AF-A0A8H6GN40-F1
#
_entry.id   AF-A0A8H6GN40-F1
#
_cell.length_a   1.000
_cell.length_b   1.000
_cell.length_c   1.000
_cell.angle_alpha   90.00
_cell.angle_beta   90.00
_cell.angle_gamma   90.00
#
_symmetry.space_group_name_H-M   'P 1'
#
loop_
_entity.id
_entity.type
_entity.pdbx_description
1 polymer ?
#
loop_
_entity_poly.entity_id
_entity_poly.type
_entity_poly.pdbx_seq_one_letter_code
_entity_poly.pdbx_strand_id
1 'polypeptide(L)'
;MGDQYHQIPGDQTPLEIITQHVKHKNDLPKTGSVPWHMAPEFPHSSELMSIDPAPLPHPPANKDISEHDAKNAYLEFQYLTNRFEGTELLRQAINCFRNKPRMMEGDRDNFYIYTQVSHIFSFLKSSTNSFKVHVQGYLLARSGPACRISFSTERSSTKVEWRQSNRLTAGTLIALSPRDDNFNTQCCVAVVAARYIVGGLEPDPENNEDVNTPPRIEIFWSDCNTAVFDPSVDMVMLEAKGGYFETVRHAMVGLQHAAKFDSKFDKYIIHESNTEHMVAYLADTPGQTPSIPGRAEHLDASQREAFERMTHKEMAVVQGPPGTGKTFTSVVALESYIKTLKSRQKGTEYIPPIVVAAQTNHALDQLLDRLSAFEAVIVRLGGRTEDEAIEERSLYNLKANSQRLRGGIGGETARKKVLGRIEKLLSECFPAFLIPAEEFLREGLLSDAQYESLDDDEWESAALVSRDDGTEIESRIAHWLQDFIETDTTYKYRPPQNQAEDSAKKDAIDETQQENQKERLHGDFFPMKFNVTGALPGALSKQAAWAHRARRMLKQHQDLYKIIPQHRGMVYRLLREELIRARAQKFPQLLKEYQEACDDIKVSRWENDVKVIKNEHIEIVGCTTTGLSKYRGMISALKPHILMIEEAAETREANISSALYPSLDQVVLVGDHQQLVPSVDVRELGCEPYNMHISLFERLVKLNLPYSMLRVQRRMVPAIREVVNAFYPKLTDHCSVYEPDNRPPIPGMGGKSLWWFDHEGQEMQNANDFSFSNPDEADMIVGFVRYLVQNGVDPERITVLTFYKGQVTLITEKLRRDLFLELKNPLKKWSVRTVDGFQGEENDVILLSLVRTARPGFTGNENRAVVATSRARCGMYIFGNSQTLVREENTEAYSTWRKVVDVFEGRQSIDNCLPVTCHNHGQRTNIKNANGWKHIPGGGCDKSCEYTCAKGHPCQLTCHKFDQSEIKCLEKCKEVLKCGHNCESLCWQSCECPSRCDEPPKMKLAVRTSPVPARAPKAPHGPRNTGFGASNGVIAGRGGRNSNNNSGRPNYRPQSRSNRTILKGPSHETSPTRRFEAQPPSTFDAPSFKVQTSAHMAQTRKHCLEPTSEQIMEGGYYAETIQQTQTANNAVTTTTVLESFTDASKESSRCKNWSPEKLAKKDKELLEDAKAKRRQKSPASIHISETWHRTRTSENLNRQYEETVETHWSMKYSTYKEAKAGQENSAKSGTEIGLESSVDDEEEDLISFD
;
A
#
# COMPACT_ATOMS: atom_id res chain seq x y z
N MET A 1 -3.28 29.15 -33.88
CA MET A 1 -1.97 29.75 -33.59
C MET A 1 -1.02 28.57 -33.38
N GLY A 2 -0.33 28.13 -34.44
CA GLY A 2 0.67 27.05 -34.35
C GLY A 2 2.09 27.61 -34.18
N ASP A 3 3.06 26.70 -34.28
CA ASP A 3 4.48 26.99 -34.55
C ASP A 3 5.30 27.72 -33.46
N GLN A 4 4.89 27.65 -32.18
CA GLN A 4 5.76 27.95 -31.03
C GLN A 4 5.69 26.91 -29.90
N TYR A 5 5.68 25.63 -30.24
CA TYR A 5 6.09 24.58 -29.30
C TYR A 5 7.62 24.48 -29.29
N HIS A 6 8.23 24.55 -28.10
CA HIS A 6 9.68 24.40 -27.97
C HIS A 6 10.12 22.99 -28.40
N GLN A 7 10.68 22.87 -29.60
CA GLN A 7 11.40 21.66 -30.00
C GLN A 7 12.56 21.43 -29.03
N ILE A 8 12.43 20.41 -28.19
CA ILE A 8 13.44 20.04 -27.20
C ILE A 8 14.67 19.48 -27.95
N PRO A 9 15.89 20.00 -27.72
CA PRO A 9 17.10 19.46 -28.34
C PRO A 9 17.31 17.98 -27.96
N GLY A 10 17.62 17.11 -28.93
CA GLY A 10 17.84 15.68 -28.67
C GLY A 10 18.97 15.37 -27.68
N ASP A 11 19.95 16.28 -27.58
CA ASP A 11 21.10 16.22 -26.68
C ASP A 11 20.85 16.85 -25.29
N GLN A 12 19.62 16.81 -24.78
CA GLN A 12 19.37 17.11 -23.36
C GLN A 12 20.29 16.28 -22.44
N THR A 13 20.86 16.97 -21.46
CA THR A 13 21.62 16.38 -20.35
C THR A 13 20.69 15.73 -19.31
N PRO A 14 21.21 14.80 -18.48
CA PRO A 14 20.45 14.22 -17.36
C PRO A 14 19.85 15.29 -16.42
N LEU A 15 20.59 16.37 -16.15
CA LEU A 15 20.16 17.44 -15.26
C LEU A 15 18.97 18.22 -15.83
N GLU A 16 18.96 18.50 -17.15
CA GLU A 16 17.84 19.19 -17.80
C GLU A 16 16.57 18.33 -17.81
N ILE A 17 16.68 17.04 -18.13
CA ILE A 17 15.56 16.09 -18.11
C ILE A 17 14.94 16.02 -16.71
N ILE A 18 15.77 15.89 -15.67
CA ILE A 18 15.32 15.85 -14.28
C ILE A 18 14.73 17.20 -13.85
N THR A 19 15.35 18.32 -14.18
CA THR A 19 14.86 19.67 -13.82
C THR A 19 13.51 19.98 -14.48
N GLN A 20 13.36 19.64 -15.77
CA GLN A 20 12.12 19.83 -16.53
C GLN A 20 10.95 19.04 -15.93
N HIS A 21 11.24 17.86 -15.37
CA HIS A 21 10.25 17.01 -14.72
C HIS A 21 9.94 17.41 -13.28
N VAL A 22 10.95 17.65 -12.44
CA VAL A 22 10.74 17.97 -11.02
C VAL A 22 10.15 19.38 -10.83
N LYS A 23 10.55 20.37 -11.63
CA LYS A 23 10.11 21.76 -11.45
C LYS A 23 8.87 22.14 -12.27
N HIS A 24 8.34 21.23 -13.10
CA HIS A 24 7.13 21.36 -13.95
C HIS A 24 6.88 22.81 -14.44
N LYS A 25 7.90 23.40 -15.09
CA LYS A 25 7.92 24.84 -15.40
C LYS A 25 7.00 25.20 -16.57
N ASN A 26 5.72 25.28 -16.26
CA ASN A 26 4.66 25.75 -17.14
C ASN A 26 4.24 27.17 -16.73
N ASP A 27 4.84 28.20 -17.35
CA ASP A 27 4.41 29.59 -17.14
C ASP A 27 2.97 29.77 -17.62
N LEU A 28 2.03 30.00 -16.69
CA LEU A 28 0.60 30.07 -16.99
C LEU A 28 0.29 31.22 -17.97
N PRO A 29 -0.44 30.96 -19.07
CA PRO A 29 -0.86 32.01 -20.00
C PRO A 29 -1.81 32.97 -19.28
N LYS A 30 -1.48 34.27 -19.28
CA LYS A 30 -2.17 35.30 -18.47
C LYS A 30 -3.63 35.56 -18.87
N THR A 31 -4.08 35.02 -20.00
CA THR A 31 -5.46 35.11 -20.52
C THR A 31 -5.77 33.90 -21.40
N GLY A 32 -6.84 33.16 -21.11
CA GLY A 32 -7.29 32.00 -21.89
C GLY A 32 -7.63 30.78 -21.02
N SER A 33 -8.24 29.75 -21.61
CA SER A 33 -8.31 28.43 -20.99
C SER A 33 -6.91 27.80 -20.98
N VAL A 34 -6.45 27.33 -19.82
CA VAL A 34 -5.13 26.71 -19.69
C VAL A 34 -5.12 25.38 -20.47
N PRO A 35 -4.22 25.20 -21.47
CA PRO A 35 -4.13 23.94 -22.20
C PRO A 35 -3.81 22.76 -21.27
N TRP A 36 -4.28 21.55 -21.59
CA TRP A 36 -4.10 20.38 -20.73
C TRP A 36 -2.63 20.09 -20.38
N HIS A 37 -1.69 20.36 -21.29
CA HIS A 37 -0.24 20.20 -21.08
C HIS A 37 0.40 21.30 -20.22
N MET A 38 -0.33 22.40 -19.96
CA MET A 38 0.01 23.49 -19.05
C MET A 38 -0.75 23.43 -17.71
N ALA A 39 -1.75 22.56 -17.58
CA ALA A 39 -2.60 22.45 -16.41
C ALA A 39 -1.84 21.93 -15.17
N PRO A 40 -2.18 22.40 -13.95
CA PRO A 40 -1.45 22.07 -12.73
C PRO A 40 -1.63 20.61 -12.30
N GLU A 41 -0.62 20.05 -11.64
CA GLU A 41 -0.62 18.65 -11.19
C GLU A 41 -1.74 18.33 -10.18
N PHE A 42 -2.13 19.32 -9.36
CA PHE A 42 -3.20 19.23 -8.38
C PHE A 42 -4.49 19.91 -8.89
N PRO A 43 -5.67 19.51 -8.39
CA PRO A 43 -6.91 20.21 -8.69
C PRO A 43 -7.00 21.55 -7.95
N HIS A 44 -7.64 22.53 -8.59
CA HIS A 44 -7.96 23.80 -7.95
C HIS A 44 -9.17 23.66 -7.02
N SER A 45 -9.26 24.51 -5.99
CA SER A 45 -10.42 24.56 -5.10
C SER A 45 -11.74 24.77 -5.85
N SER A 46 -11.75 25.55 -6.93
CA SER A 46 -12.92 25.76 -7.80
C SER A 46 -13.37 24.50 -8.55
N GLU A 47 -12.43 23.63 -8.91
CA GLU A 47 -12.68 22.37 -9.62
C GLU A 47 -13.41 21.37 -8.71
N LEU A 48 -12.93 21.23 -7.46
CA LEU A 48 -13.54 20.35 -6.45
C LEU A 48 -14.84 20.92 -5.82
N MET A 49 -15.07 22.23 -5.92
CA MET A 49 -16.28 22.88 -5.39
C MET A 49 -17.44 22.94 -6.40
N SER A 50 -17.17 22.64 -7.69
CA SER A 50 -18.16 22.67 -8.76
C SER A 50 -19.35 21.76 -8.48
N ILE A 51 -20.57 22.30 -8.66
CA ILE A 51 -21.83 21.55 -8.49
C ILE A 51 -21.94 20.48 -9.57
N ASP A 52 -21.64 20.86 -10.81
CA ASP A 52 -21.63 19.99 -11.97
C ASP A 52 -20.26 19.33 -12.15
N PRO A 53 -20.20 18.08 -12.65
CA PRO A 53 -18.95 17.44 -13.02
C PRO A 53 -18.28 18.19 -14.18
N ALA A 54 -16.95 18.07 -14.29
CA ALA A 54 -16.25 18.54 -15.48
C ALA A 54 -16.79 17.80 -16.73
N PRO A 55 -16.96 18.47 -17.88
CA PRO A 55 -17.42 17.80 -19.10
C PRO A 55 -16.39 16.73 -19.50
N LEU A 56 -16.84 15.48 -19.55
CA LEU A 56 -15.98 14.35 -19.91
C LEU A 56 -15.48 14.49 -21.36
N PRO A 57 -14.21 14.13 -21.63
CA PRO A 57 -13.64 14.26 -22.96
C PRO A 57 -14.31 13.26 -23.91
N HIS A 58 -14.87 13.74 -25.01
CA HIS A 58 -15.28 12.84 -26.09
C HIS A 58 -14.03 12.21 -26.74
N PRO A 59 -14.08 10.91 -27.12
CA PRO A 59 -12.99 10.30 -27.88
C PRO A 59 -12.76 11.06 -29.20
N PRO A 60 -11.52 11.12 -29.71
CA PRO A 60 -11.16 11.97 -30.84
C PRO A 60 -12.01 11.71 -32.09
N ALA A 61 -12.76 12.73 -32.53
CA ALA A 61 -13.67 12.63 -33.67
C ALA A 61 -12.89 12.42 -34.98
N ASN A 62 -13.09 11.27 -35.61
CA ASN A 62 -12.19 10.75 -36.63
C ASN A 62 -12.42 11.35 -38.04
N LYS A 63 -12.03 12.62 -38.23
CA LYS A 63 -12.02 13.34 -39.53
C LYS A 63 -10.90 14.39 -39.63
N ASP A 64 -10.00 14.21 -40.59
CA ASP A 64 -9.10 15.23 -41.14
C ASP A 64 -8.25 16.03 -40.12
N ILE A 65 -7.68 15.33 -39.13
CA ILE A 65 -6.76 15.86 -38.11
C ILE A 65 -5.30 15.52 -38.51
N SER A 66 -4.32 16.39 -38.19
CA SER A 66 -2.90 16.13 -38.47
C SER A 66 -2.29 15.06 -37.54
N GLU A 67 -1.16 14.45 -37.92
CA GLU A 67 -0.50 13.38 -37.13
C GLU A 67 -0.17 13.84 -35.69
N HIS A 68 0.39 15.05 -35.56
CA HIS A 68 0.68 15.70 -34.28
C HIS A 68 -0.58 16.00 -33.47
N ASP A 69 -1.65 16.46 -34.11
CA ASP A 69 -2.88 16.86 -33.43
C ASP A 69 -3.69 15.63 -32.99
N ALA A 70 -3.64 14.53 -33.75
CA ALA A 70 -4.23 13.24 -33.37
C ALA A 70 -3.54 12.63 -32.14
N LYS A 71 -2.20 12.72 -32.07
CA LYS A 71 -1.44 12.33 -30.88
C LYS A 71 -1.79 13.18 -29.67
N ASN A 72 -1.86 14.50 -29.84
CA ASN A 72 -2.26 15.40 -28.75
C ASN A 72 -3.68 15.12 -28.26
N ALA A 73 -4.64 14.86 -29.15
CA ALA A 73 -6.01 14.51 -28.77
C ALA A 73 -6.10 13.18 -28.00
N TYR A 74 -5.31 12.17 -28.37
CA TYR A 74 -5.20 10.91 -27.60
C TYR A 74 -4.61 11.14 -26.20
N LEU A 75 -3.51 11.90 -26.09
CA LEU A 75 -2.87 12.18 -24.79
C LEU A 75 -3.75 13.09 -23.91
N GLU A 76 -4.47 14.04 -24.51
CA GLU A 76 -5.46 14.89 -23.83
C GLU A 76 -6.65 14.07 -23.30
N PHE A 77 -7.19 13.16 -24.11
CA PHE A 77 -8.25 12.24 -23.68
C PHE A 77 -7.80 11.36 -22.50
N GLN A 78 -6.60 10.76 -22.59
CA GLN A 78 -6.02 9.99 -21.49
C GLN A 78 -5.80 10.84 -20.23
N TYR A 79 -5.28 12.07 -20.39
CA TYR A 79 -5.05 13.01 -19.28
C TYR A 79 -6.36 13.43 -18.60
N LEU A 80 -7.37 13.84 -19.37
CA LEU A 80 -8.65 14.34 -18.85
C LEU A 80 -9.47 13.23 -18.18
N THR A 81 -9.50 12.03 -18.76
CA THR A 81 -10.13 10.84 -18.15
C THR A 81 -9.48 10.48 -16.81
N ASN A 82 -8.14 10.51 -16.73
CA ASN A 82 -7.43 10.31 -15.47
C ASN A 82 -7.68 11.45 -14.47
N ARG A 83 -7.71 12.71 -14.91
CA ARG A 83 -8.02 13.85 -14.03
C ARG A 83 -9.42 13.74 -13.41
N PHE A 84 -10.40 13.26 -14.17
CA PHE A 84 -11.76 13.01 -13.69
C PHE A 84 -11.79 11.91 -12.62
N GLU A 85 -11.23 10.73 -12.92
CA GLU A 85 -11.06 9.61 -11.99
C GLU A 85 -10.47 10.07 -10.64
N GLY A 86 -9.39 10.86 -10.68
CA GLY A 86 -8.69 11.33 -9.48
C GLY A 86 -9.40 12.41 -8.66
N THR A 87 -10.48 13.03 -9.17
CA THR A 87 -11.10 14.22 -8.54
C THR A 87 -12.59 14.06 -8.25
N GLU A 88 -13.33 13.30 -9.06
CA GLU A 88 -14.79 13.25 -9.03
C GLU A 88 -15.33 12.75 -7.67
N LEU A 89 -14.72 11.72 -7.07
CA LEU A 89 -15.18 11.16 -5.80
C LEU A 89 -15.05 12.16 -4.63
N LEU A 90 -14.02 13.00 -4.63
CA LEU A 90 -13.84 14.06 -3.63
C LEU A 90 -14.76 15.26 -3.91
N ARG A 91 -14.98 15.61 -5.20
CA ARG A 91 -15.97 16.62 -5.61
C ARG A 91 -17.39 16.21 -5.19
N GLN A 92 -17.75 14.93 -5.35
CA GLN A 92 -19.01 14.38 -4.84
C GLN A 92 -19.11 14.48 -3.31
N ALA A 93 -18.04 14.12 -2.58
CA ALA A 93 -17.99 14.24 -1.12
C ALA A 93 -18.25 15.67 -0.62
N ILE A 94 -17.59 16.66 -1.23
CA ILE A 94 -17.77 18.09 -0.93
C ILE A 94 -19.22 18.53 -1.18
N ASN A 95 -19.77 18.19 -2.35
CA ASN A 95 -21.15 18.53 -2.71
C ASN A 95 -22.18 17.88 -1.77
N CYS A 96 -21.98 16.61 -1.39
CA CYS A 96 -22.83 15.92 -0.41
C CYS A 96 -22.75 16.58 0.97
N PHE A 97 -21.54 16.90 1.46
CA PHE A 97 -21.36 17.52 2.76
C PHE A 97 -21.93 18.95 2.81
N ARG A 98 -21.66 19.79 1.80
CA ARG A 98 -22.20 21.16 1.70
C ARG A 98 -23.72 21.18 1.79
N ASN A 99 -24.38 20.23 1.13
CA ASN A 99 -25.83 20.08 1.16
C ASN A 99 -26.36 19.52 2.50
N LYS A 100 -25.54 18.83 3.31
CA LYS A 100 -25.93 18.23 4.60
C LYS A 100 -24.82 18.30 5.69
N PRO A 101 -24.38 19.47 6.19
CA PRO A 101 -23.22 19.58 7.10
C PRO A 101 -23.37 18.92 8.50
N ARG A 102 -24.56 18.37 8.80
CA ARG A 102 -24.89 17.61 10.02
C ARG A 102 -24.93 16.09 9.82
N MET A 103 -24.59 15.56 8.64
CA MET A 103 -24.55 14.10 8.40
C MET A 103 -23.46 13.40 9.21
N MET A 104 -23.77 12.22 9.72
CA MET A 104 -22.79 11.22 10.22
C MET A 104 -22.18 10.47 9.03
N GLU A 105 -21.11 9.71 9.24
CA GLU A 105 -20.70 8.70 8.27
C GLU A 105 -21.72 7.54 8.28
N GLY A 106 -22.41 7.33 7.16
CA GLY A 106 -23.18 6.12 6.90
C GLY A 106 -22.45 5.17 5.95
N ASP A 107 -22.91 3.92 5.90
CA ASP A 107 -22.34 2.90 5.00
C ASP A 107 -22.53 3.32 3.53
N ARG A 108 -23.64 4.02 3.23
CA ARG A 108 -24.01 4.53 1.90
C ARG A 108 -23.25 5.77 1.42
N ASP A 109 -22.42 6.39 2.25
CA ASP A 109 -21.67 7.58 1.87
C ASP A 109 -20.31 7.20 1.27
N ASN A 110 -19.93 7.76 0.12
CA ASN A 110 -18.67 7.41 -0.57
C ASN A 110 -17.42 8.11 0.01
N PHE A 111 -17.49 8.65 1.24
CA PHE A 111 -16.45 9.48 1.83
C PHE A 111 -16.40 9.38 3.36
N TYR A 112 -15.33 9.91 3.95
CA TYR A 112 -15.07 9.99 5.38
C TYR A 112 -15.10 11.45 5.86
N ILE A 113 -15.48 11.68 7.14
CA ILE A 113 -15.78 13.02 7.67
C ILE A 113 -15.10 13.23 9.04
N TYR A 114 -14.02 14.01 9.05
CA TYR A 114 -13.12 14.10 10.21
C TYR A 114 -13.41 15.27 11.17
N THR A 115 -14.68 15.54 11.50
CA THR A 115 -15.09 16.65 12.38
C THR A 115 -16.13 16.23 13.43
N GLN A 116 -16.13 16.94 14.55
CA GLN A 116 -17.13 16.85 15.64
C GLN A 116 -18.62 16.81 15.22
N VAL A 117 -19.42 16.24 16.13
CA VAL A 117 -20.89 16.23 16.08
C VAL A 117 -21.46 17.40 16.89
N SER A 118 -22.20 18.29 16.24
CA SER A 118 -22.83 19.45 16.88
C SER A 118 -24.09 19.03 17.67
N HIS A 119 -23.90 18.53 18.89
CA HIS A 119 -24.99 18.11 19.79
C HIS A 119 -25.96 19.26 20.13
N ILE A 120 -27.25 19.06 19.84
CA ILE A 120 -28.32 20.03 20.12
C ILE A 120 -28.75 20.01 21.60
N PHE A 121 -28.56 18.89 22.31
CA PHE A 121 -28.93 18.74 23.73
C PHE A 121 -27.87 19.29 24.70
N SER A 122 -27.63 20.61 24.67
CA SER A 122 -26.65 21.28 25.53
C SER A 122 -27.10 21.49 27.00
N PHE A 123 -28.27 20.99 27.40
CA PHE A 123 -28.88 21.30 28.70
C PHE A 123 -28.33 20.52 29.91
N LEU A 124 -27.61 19.40 29.71
CA LEU A 124 -27.19 18.51 30.82
C LEU A 124 -25.70 18.16 30.89
N LYS A 125 -24.83 18.74 30.05
CA LYS A 125 -23.36 18.63 30.20
C LYS A 125 -22.64 19.94 29.92
N SER A 126 -22.37 20.71 30.98
CA SER A 126 -21.26 21.66 30.96
C SER A 126 -19.91 20.92 31.11
N SER A 127 -18.83 21.51 30.61
CA SER A 127 -17.41 21.08 30.75
C SER A 127 -16.82 19.98 29.84
N THR A 128 -17.56 19.46 28.86
CA THR A 128 -16.99 18.66 27.75
C THR A 128 -16.70 19.54 26.52
N ASN A 129 -15.43 19.87 26.26
CA ASN A 129 -14.99 20.39 24.96
C ASN A 129 -15.20 19.31 23.89
N SER A 130 -15.56 19.72 22.67
CA SER A 130 -15.75 18.85 21.49
C SER A 130 -14.66 19.10 20.45
N PHE A 131 -14.35 18.11 19.60
CA PHE A 131 -13.07 18.05 18.88
C PHE A 131 -13.12 18.54 17.43
N LYS A 132 -12.39 19.64 17.22
CA LYS A 132 -12.25 20.42 15.99
C LYS A 132 -11.08 19.92 15.14
N VAL A 133 -11.09 20.25 13.85
CA VAL A 133 -9.89 20.12 13.00
C VAL A 133 -9.07 21.40 13.13
N HIS A 134 -7.79 21.26 13.54
CA HIS A 134 -6.89 22.40 13.79
C HIS A 134 -5.46 22.12 13.32
N VAL A 135 -4.79 23.19 12.87
CA VAL A 135 -3.34 23.21 12.59
C VAL A 135 -2.57 23.24 13.91
N GLN A 136 -1.59 22.34 14.06
CA GLN A 136 -0.71 22.29 15.24
C GLN A 136 0.64 22.98 15.03
N GLY A 137 1.05 23.17 13.78
CA GLY A 137 2.39 23.65 13.43
C GLY A 137 2.86 23.13 12.07
N TYR A 138 4.08 23.50 11.68
CA TYR A 138 4.70 23.05 10.42
C TYR A 138 5.98 22.24 10.68
N LEU A 139 6.12 21.13 9.95
CA LEU A 139 7.30 20.27 9.90
C LEU A 139 8.10 20.59 8.63
N LEU A 140 9.22 21.29 8.78
CA LEU A 140 10.04 21.76 7.67
C LEU A 140 11.04 20.69 7.25
N ALA A 141 10.53 19.68 6.54
CA ALA A 141 11.30 18.56 6.00
C ALA A 141 12.08 18.92 4.72
N ARG A 142 12.98 18.04 4.25
CA ARG A 142 13.67 18.19 2.94
C ARG A 142 12.78 17.90 1.72
N SER A 143 11.62 17.29 1.92
CA SER A 143 10.65 16.98 0.86
C SER A 143 9.69 18.13 0.54
N GLY A 144 9.57 19.10 1.44
CA GLY A 144 8.58 20.18 1.39
C GLY A 144 8.16 20.62 2.80
N PRO A 145 7.41 21.72 2.94
CA PRO A 145 6.89 22.19 4.22
C PRO A 145 5.57 21.47 4.55
N ALA A 146 5.63 20.46 5.42
CA ALA A 146 4.43 19.76 5.86
C ALA A 146 3.70 20.56 6.96
N CYS A 147 2.38 20.50 6.99
CA CYS A 147 1.53 21.07 8.02
C CYS A 147 0.94 19.93 8.86
N ARG A 148 1.10 19.99 10.19
CA ARG A 148 0.52 19.01 11.11
C ARG A 148 -0.92 19.40 11.44
N ILE A 149 -1.86 18.49 11.21
CA ILE A 149 -3.28 18.68 11.53
C ILE A 149 -3.76 17.59 12.47
N SER A 150 -4.42 17.99 13.56
CA SER A 150 -5.23 17.08 14.39
C SER A 150 -6.72 17.22 14.08
N PHE A 151 -7.46 16.13 14.21
CA PHE A 151 -8.85 16.01 13.79
C PHE A 151 -9.67 15.10 14.73
N SER A 152 -10.95 14.87 14.40
CA SER A 152 -11.87 14.04 15.19
C SER A 152 -12.53 12.96 14.33
N THR A 153 -12.79 11.79 14.90
CA THR A 153 -13.56 10.70 14.25
C THR A 153 -14.96 10.54 14.85
N GLU A 154 -15.48 11.53 15.59
CA GLU A 154 -16.81 11.50 16.25
C GLU A 154 -17.98 11.17 15.31
N ARG A 155 -17.86 11.45 14.00
CA ARG A 155 -18.89 11.16 13.00
C ARG A 155 -18.91 9.73 12.49
N SER A 156 -17.89 8.93 12.80
CA SER A 156 -17.85 7.54 12.37
C SER A 156 -18.85 6.69 13.16
N SER A 157 -19.61 5.87 12.45
CA SER A 157 -20.56 4.90 13.04
C SER A 157 -19.85 3.78 13.82
N THR A 158 -18.57 3.55 13.55
CA THR A 158 -17.75 2.46 14.09
C THR A 158 -16.41 3.00 14.62
N LYS A 159 -15.78 2.26 15.54
CA LYS A 159 -14.42 2.57 16.01
C LYS A 159 -13.43 2.31 14.87
N VAL A 160 -12.59 3.30 14.55
CA VAL A 160 -11.59 3.16 13.48
C VAL A 160 -10.37 2.38 14.00
N GLU A 161 -10.19 1.15 13.51
CA GLU A 161 -8.97 0.36 13.75
C GLU A 161 -7.85 0.82 12.79
N TRP A 162 -7.10 1.86 13.17
CA TRP A 162 -6.11 2.53 12.31
C TRP A 162 -5.11 1.60 11.62
N ARG A 163 -4.66 0.55 12.33
CA ARG A 163 -3.73 -0.49 11.85
C ARG A 163 -4.28 -1.36 10.71
N GLN A 164 -5.59 -1.45 10.54
CA GLN A 164 -6.28 -2.21 9.49
C GLN A 164 -7.05 -1.31 8.51
N SER A 165 -6.91 0.01 8.64
CA SER A 165 -7.71 0.99 7.91
C SER A 165 -6.85 1.69 6.85
N ASN A 166 -7.37 1.81 5.63
CA ASN A 166 -6.70 2.54 4.54
C ASN A 166 -7.00 4.07 4.58
N ARG A 167 -7.72 4.54 5.60
CA ARG A 167 -7.99 5.96 5.86
C ARG A 167 -6.70 6.77 6.04
N LEU A 168 -6.65 7.93 5.40
CA LEU A 168 -5.60 8.94 5.44
C LEU A 168 -4.22 8.38 5.07
N THR A 169 -4.17 7.55 4.03
CA THR A 169 -2.92 7.04 3.45
C THR A 169 -2.11 8.13 2.75
N ALA A 170 -0.78 8.08 2.87
CA ALA A 170 0.09 9.09 2.27
C ALA A 170 -0.02 9.09 0.72
N GLY A 171 -0.16 10.28 0.13
CA GLY A 171 -0.54 10.47 -1.28
C GLY A 171 -2.05 10.59 -1.54
N THR A 172 -2.91 10.40 -0.54
CA THR A 172 -4.37 10.59 -0.68
C THR A 172 -4.73 12.08 -0.64
N LEU A 173 -5.60 12.49 -1.56
CA LEU A 173 -6.11 13.85 -1.71
C LEU A 173 -7.25 14.11 -0.70
N ILE A 174 -7.17 15.24 0.00
CA ILE A 174 -8.15 15.67 1.01
C ILE A 174 -8.59 17.11 0.75
N ALA A 175 -9.81 17.43 1.16
CA ALA A 175 -10.37 18.78 1.07
C ALA A 175 -10.70 19.31 2.46
N LEU A 176 -10.36 20.57 2.72
CA LEU A 176 -10.61 21.25 3.99
C LEU A 176 -11.37 22.57 3.78
N SER A 177 -12.23 22.93 4.72
CA SER A 177 -12.95 24.21 4.76
C SER A 177 -13.04 24.73 6.19
N PRO A 178 -13.05 26.05 6.43
CA PRO A 178 -13.48 26.61 7.70
C PRO A 178 -14.85 26.06 8.12
N ARG A 179 -15.03 25.82 9.42
CA ARG A 179 -16.22 25.19 10.01
C ARG A 179 -17.46 26.08 9.95
N ASP A 180 -17.29 27.38 9.80
CA ASP A 180 -18.40 28.33 9.59
C ASP A 180 -18.79 28.41 8.09
N ASP A 181 -17.87 28.13 7.17
CA ASP A 181 -18.15 28.13 5.71
C ASP A 181 -18.75 26.80 5.22
N ASN A 182 -18.29 25.66 5.73
CA ASN A 182 -18.73 24.30 5.32
C ASN A 182 -18.74 24.08 3.79
N PHE A 183 -17.69 24.51 3.09
CA PHE A 183 -17.53 24.39 1.63
C PHE A 183 -18.56 25.18 0.82
N ASN A 184 -19.08 26.32 1.32
CA ASN A 184 -19.93 27.22 0.54
C ASN A 184 -19.12 28.18 -0.34
N THR A 185 -18.02 28.74 0.19
CA THR A 185 -17.16 29.69 -0.56
C THR A 185 -15.67 29.35 -0.47
N GLN A 186 -15.25 28.56 0.52
CA GLN A 186 -13.84 28.27 0.79
C GLN A 186 -13.55 26.78 0.73
N CYS A 187 -12.43 26.44 0.09
CA CYS A 187 -11.85 25.10 0.10
C CYS A 187 -10.33 25.21 -0.02
N CYS A 188 -9.61 24.57 0.90
CA CYS A 188 -8.16 24.39 0.87
C CYS A 188 -7.90 22.93 0.50
N VAL A 189 -7.13 22.70 -0.57
CA VAL A 189 -6.83 21.36 -1.07
C VAL A 189 -5.46 20.93 -0.57
N ALA A 190 -5.35 19.68 -0.12
CA ALA A 190 -4.12 19.14 0.43
C ALA A 190 -3.97 17.65 0.10
N VAL A 191 -2.76 17.13 0.28
CA VAL A 191 -2.43 15.70 0.17
C VAL A 191 -1.79 15.24 1.46
N VAL A 192 -2.14 14.05 1.94
CA VAL A 192 -1.51 13.46 3.13
C VAL A 192 -0.03 13.19 2.85
N ALA A 193 0.85 13.80 3.64
CA ALA A 193 2.30 13.74 3.48
C ALA A 193 2.91 12.53 4.21
N ALA A 194 2.41 12.22 5.42
CA ALA A 194 2.81 11.04 6.20
C ALA A 194 1.75 10.67 7.25
N ARG A 195 1.69 9.38 7.60
CA ARG A 195 0.61 8.77 8.37
C ARG A 195 1.14 7.85 9.48
N TYR A 196 1.71 8.44 10.52
CA TYR A 196 2.22 7.65 11.66
C TYR A 196 1.06 6.97 12.40
N ILE A 197 1.20 5.68 12.70
CA ILE A 197 0.30 4.97 13.62
C ILE A 197 0.59 5.48 15.04
N VAL A 198 1.59 4.92 15.73
CA VAL A 198 2.02 5.38 17.06
C VAL A 198 2.67 6.77 16.92
N GLY A 199 2.29 7.73 17.77
CA GLY A 199 2.74 9.11 17.69
C GLY A 199 2.10 9.90 16.54
N GLY A 200 0.92 9.47 16.10
CA GLY A 200 0.13 10.09 15.02
C GLY A 200 -1.36 9.82 15.21
N LEU A 201 -1.83 8.72 14.62
CA LEU A 201 -3.22 8.26 14.72
C LEU A 201 -3.54 7.56 16.05
N GLU A 202 -2.54 6.89 16.62
CA GLU A 202 -2.50 6.35 17.98
C GLU A 202 -1.50 7.18 18.83
N PRO A 203 -1.75 7.38 20.14
CA PRO A 203 -0.82 8.11 21.01
C PRO A 203 0.50 7.35 21.23
N ASP A 204 1.58 8.10 21.44
CA ASP A 204 2.90 7.54 21.82
C ASP A 204 3.18 7.61 23.34
N PRO A 205 3.05 6.49 24.08
CA PRO A 205 3.28 6.46 25.53
C PRO A 205 4.75 6.71 25.93
N GLU A 206 5.72 6.60 25.01
CA GLU A 206 7.12 6.95 25.31
C GLU A 206 7.32 8.48 25.36
N ASN A 207 6.45 9.25 24.70
CA ASN A 207 6.48 10.71 24.65
C ASN A 207 5.52 11.37 25.66
N ASN A 208 5.05 10.63 26.67
CA ASN A 208 3.99 11.02 27.63
C ASN A 208 2.63 11.33 26.97
N GLU A 209 2.36 10.79 25.78
CA GLU A 209 1.03 10.86 25.18
C GLU A 209 0.16 9.71 25.72
N ASP A 210 -1.10 10.00 25.96
CA ASP A 210 -2.08 9.06 26.48
C ASP A 210 -3.32 9.00 25.57
N VAL A 211 -4.34 8.23 25.98
CA VAL A 211 -5.66 8.18 25.30
C VAL A 211 -6.34 9.57 25.27
N ASN A 212 -5.82 10.56 26.01
CA ASN A 212 -6.21 11.96 25.95
C ASN A 212 -5.42 12.77 24.88
N THR A 213 -4.95 12.13 23.81
CA THR A 213 -4.25 12.78 22.69
C THR A 213 -5.02 12.60 21.36
N PRO A 214 -5.23 13.66 20.55
CA PRO A 214 -5.99 13.55 19.29
C PRO A 214 -5.19 12.86 18.17
N PRO A 215 -5.88 12.13 17.26
CA PRO A 215 -5.27 11.63 16.05
C PRO A 215 -4.82 12.79 15.16
N ARG A 216 -3.64 12.66 14.57
CA ARG A 216 -2.99 13.70 13.76
C ARG A 216 -2.21 13.11 12.59
N ILE A 217 -2.13 13.88 11.51
CA ILE A 217 -1.37 13.57 10.28
C ILE A 217 -0.52 14.76 9.84
N GLU A 218 0.48 14.48 9.02
CA GLU A 218 1.21 15.51 8.26
C GLU A 218 0.57 15.65 6.87
N ILE A 219 0.39 16.87 6.38
CA ILE A 219 -0.16 17.16 5.04
C ILE A 219 0.73 18.14 4.25
N PHE A 220 0.69 18.08 2.92
CA PHE A 220 1.18 19.14 2.05
C PHE A 220 -0.01 19.90 1.45
N TRP A 221 0.01 21.24 1.54
CA TRP A 221 -0.95 22.09 0.83
C TRP A 221 -0.67 22.06 -0.68
N SER A 222 -1.70 21.89 -1.52
CA SER A 222 -1.50 21.90 -2.98
C SER A 222 -1.19 23.30 -3.53
N ASP A 223 -1.66 24.34 -2.84
CA ASP A 223 -1.28 25.74 -3.06
C ASP A 223 -0.88 26.39 -1.73
N CYS A 224 0.38 26.85 -1.65
CA CYS A 224 0.91 27.58 -0.51
C CYS A 224 0.14 28.87 -0.18
N ASN A 225 -0.60 29.46 -1.14
CA ASN A 225 -1.47 30.62 -0.89
C ASN A 225 -2.72 30.27 -0.09
N THR A 226 -3.12 28.98 -0.06
CA THR A 226 -4.26 28.47 0.73
C THR A 226 -3.85 27.89 2.08
N ALA A 227 -2.55 27.93 2.41
CA ALA A 227 -1.99 27.38 3.63
C ALA A 227 -2.48 28.12 4.88
N VAL A 228 -3.14 27.40 5.79
CA VAL A 228 -3.69 27.97 7.03
C VAL A 228 -2.56 28.33 7.99
N PHE A 229 -2.45 29.63 8.35
CA PHE A 229 -1.46 30.17 9.30
C PHE A 229 -2.06 30.53 10.67
N ASP A 230 -3.38 30.67 10.80
CA ASP A 230 -4.03 30.90 12.09
C ASP A 230 -4.52 29.56 12.67
N PRO A 231 -3.90 29.05 13.75
CA PRO A 231 -4.26 27.75 14.33
C PRO A 231 -5.59 27.79 15.11
N SER A 232 -6.18 28.98 15.36
CA SER A 232 -7.48 29.10 16.01
C SER A 232 -8.67 28.80 15.09
N VAL A 233 -8.43 28.72 13.76
CA VAL A 233 -9.47 28.40 12.78
C VAL A 233 -9.92 26.94 12.94
N ASP A 234 -11.20 26.77 13.24
CA ASP A 234 -11.90 25.48 13.25
C ASP A 234 -12.20 25.07 11.80
N MET A 235 -11.78 23.86 11.41
CA MET A 235 -11.94 23.35 10.04
C MET A 235 -12.83 22.09 10.01
N VAL A 236 -13.30 21.74 8.81
CA VAL A 236 -13.79 20.42 8.44
C VAL A 236 -12.80 19.81 7.46
N MET A 237 -12.55 18.50 7.54
CA MET A 237 -11.71 17.74 6.60
C MET A 237 -12.50 16.55 6.03
N LEU A 238 -12.42 16.35 4.71
CA LEU A 238 -13.09 15.30 3.94
C LEU A 238 -12.06 14.50 3.12
N GLU A 239 -12.34 13.19 2.96
CA GLU A 239 -11.54 12.22 2.22
C GLU A 239 -12.48 11.27 1.45
N ALA A 240 -12.20 10.91 0.20
CA ALA A 240 -12.98 9.92 -0.54
C ALA A 240 -12.67 8.47 -0.10
N LYS A 241 -13.65 7.56 -0.17
CA LYS A 241 -13.44 6.12 0.15
C LYS A 241 -12.70 5.34 -0.95
N GLY A 242 -12.45 5.95 -2.11
CA GLY A 242 -11.77 5.35 -3.27
C GLY A 242 -11.11 6.43 -4.13
N GLY A 243 -10.31 6.02 -5.12
CA GLY A 243 -9.46 6.90 -5.93
C GLY A 243 -8.17 7.33 -5.22
N TYR A 244 -7.03 6.73 -5.59
CA TYR A 244 -5.71 7.10 -5.06
C TYR A 244 -4.99 8.11 -5.98
N PHE A 245 -5.09 9.39 -5.62
CA PHE A 245 -4.70 10.52 -6.49
C PHE A 245 -3.23 10.53 -6.92
N GLU A 246 -2.27 10.15 -6.07
CA GLU A 246 -0.84 10.29 -6.41
C GLU A 246 -0.41 9.42 -7.61
N THR A 247 -0.96 8.20 -7.75
CA THR A 247 -0.73 7.36 -8.94
C THR A 247 -1.26 8.04 -10.22
N VAL A 248 -2.46 8.60 -10.13
CA VAL A 248 -3.12 9.31 -11.23
C VAL A 248 -2.34 10.58 -11.61
N ARG A 249 -1.87 11.35 -10.62
CA ARG A 249 -1.02 12.54 -10.79
C ARG A 249 0.28 12.21 -11.53
N HIS A 250 0.99 11.16 -11.14
CA HIS A 250 2.21 10.75 -11.84
C HIS A 250 1.96 10.38 -13.30
N ALA A 251 0.86 9.65 -13.59
CA ALA A 251 0.47 9.32 -14.96
C ALA A 251 0.12 10.58 -15.77
N MET A 252 -0.71 11.48 -15.22
CA MET A 252 -1.05 12.78 -15.82
C MET A 252 0.20 13.60 -16.19
N VAL A 253 1.12 13.80 -15.24
CA VAL A 253 2.37 14.54 -15.48
C VAL A 253 3.21 13.88 -16.57
N GLY A 254 3.32 12.55 -16.56
CA GLY A 254 4.07 11.83 -17.59
C GLY A 254 3.44 11.89 -18.99
N LEU A 255 2.10 11.96 -19.10
CA LEU A 255 1.41 12.24 -20.37
C LEU A 255 1.70 13.67 -20.87
N GLN A 256 1.66 14.66 -19.98
CA GLN A 256 2.05 16.05 -20.31
C GLN A 256 3.52 16.15 -20.77
N HIS A 257 4.40 15.23 -20.34
CA HIS A 257 5.74 15.10 -20.91
C HIS A 257 5.75 14.36 -22.25
N ALA A 258 4.97 13.30 -22.43
CA ALA A 258 4.91 12.52 -23.67
C ALA A 258 4.40 13.34 -24.88
N ALA A 259 3.64 14.41 -24.64
CA ALA A 259 3.25 15.37 -25.67
C ALA A 259 4.40 16.31 -26.14
N LYS A 260 5.53 16.37 -25.43
CA LYS A 260 6.62 17.33 -25.70
C LYS A 260 7.71 16.80 -26.65
N PHE A 261 7.58 15.57 -27.16
CA PHE A 261 8.54 14.92 -28.07
C PHE A 261 7.86 13.77 -28.84
N ASP A 262 8.47 13.31 -29.94
CA ASP A 262 7.97 12.17 -30.73
C ASP A 262 8.54 10.82 -30.32
N SER A 263 7.70 9.79 -30.41
CA SER A 263 7.98 8.41 -29.99
C SER A 263 7.91 7.48 -31.18
N LYS A 264 8.85 6.53 -31.26
CA LYS A 264 8.88 5.49 -32.30
C LYS A 264 7.61 4.61 -32.30
N PHE A 265 6.88 4.61 -31.18
CA PHE A 265 5.68 3.81 -30.94
C PHE A 265 4.37 4.53 -31.28
N ASP A 266 4.40 5.83 -31.58
CA ASP A 266 3.19 6.61 -31.93
C ASP A 266 2.45 5.99 -33.13
N LYS A 267 3.18 5.40 -34.09
CA LYS A 267 2.61 4.67 -35.24
C LYS A 267 1.77 3.43 -34.88
N TYR A 268 2.03 2.79 -33.74
CA TYR A 268 1.22 1.67 -33.24
C TYR A 268 0.01 2.15 -32.44
N ILE A 269 0.18 3.26 -31.72
CA ILE A 269 -0.74 3.73 -30.67
C ILE A 269 -1.78 4.70 -31.23
N ILE A 270 -1.37 5.57 -32.18
CA ILE A 270 -2.15 6.66 -32.79
C ILE A 270 -2.56 6.34 -34.23
N HIS A 271 -1.70 5.67 -35.00
CA HIS A 271 -1.92 5.42 -36.44
C HIS A 271 -2.33 3.97 -36.77
N GLU A 272 -2.66 3.17 -35.74
CA GLU A 272 -3.17 1.79 -35.84
C GLU A 272 -2.35 0.87 -36.79
N SER A 273 -1.04 1.09 -36.91
CA SER A 273 -0.19 0.35 -37.85
C SER A 273 0.09 -1.07 -37.35
N ASN A 274 -0.55 -2.07 -37.94
CA ASN A 274 -0.25 -3.48 -37.70
C ASN A 274 1.05 -3.97 -38.40
N THR A 275 1.92 -3.05 -38.83
CA THR A 275 3.21 -3.38 -39.45
C THR A 275 4.26 -3.66 -38.38
N GLU A 276 4.60 -4.93 -38.17
CA GLU A 276 5.75 -5.32 -37.35
C GLU A 276 7.07 -4.83 -38.00
N HIS A 277 7.84 -4.00 -37.30
CA HIS A 277 9.23 -3.70 -37.67
C HIS A 277 10.23 -4.44 -36.76
N MET A 278 11.47 -4.57 -37.26
CA MET A 278 12.59 -5.16 -36.52
C MET A 278 13.24 -4.11 -35.60
N VAL A 279 13.74 -4.52 -34.43
CA VAL A 279 14.50 -3.63 -33.53
C VAL A 279 15.74 -3.03 -34.20
N ALA A 280 15.96 -1.73 -34.01
CA ALA A 280 17.09 -1.02 -34.60
C ALA A 280 18.45 -1.58 -34.14
N TYR A 281 18.58 -1.95 -32.86
CA TYR A 281 19.86 -2.35 -32.27
C TYR A 281 20.43 -3.68 -32.79
N LEU A 282 19.63 -4.53 -33.44
CA LEU A 282 20.13 -5.77 -34.06
C LEU A 282 20.93 -5.51 -35.33
N ALA A 283 20.73 -4.38 -36.03
CA ALA A 283 21.48 -4.05 -37.24
C ALA A 283 23.00 -3.98 -37.01
N ASP A 284 23.42 -3.64 -35.78
CA ASP A 284 24.81 -3.54 -35.36
C ASP A 284 25.42 -4.86 -34.84
N THR A 285 24.61 -5.91 -34.65
CA THR A 285 25.08 -7.15 -34.01
C THR A 285 25.76 -8.10 -35.01
N PRO A 286 26.75 -8.90 -34.58
CA PRO A 286 27.31 -9.96 -35.42
C PRO A 286 26.22 -10.91 -35.91
N GLY A 287 26.05 -11.00 -37.23
CA GLY A 287 25.01 -11.84 -37.86
C GLY A 287 23.60 -11.23 -37.88
N GLN A 288 23.39 -10.02 -37.36
CA GLN A 288 22.08 -9.36 -37.21
C GLN A 288 21.07 -10.15 -36.33
N THR A 289 21.58 -10.92 -35.38
CA THR A 289 20.81 -11.82 -34.50
C THR A 289 21.06 -11.53 -33.02
N PRO A 290 20.08 -11.76 -32.12
CA PRO A 290 20.26 -11.66 -30.68
C PRO A 290 21.17 -12.78 -30.13
N SER A 291 21.79 -12.52 -28.99
CA SER A 291 22.63 -13.50 -28.27
C SER A 291 21.75 -14.53 -27.53
N ILE A 292 21.51 -15.67 -28.17
CA ILE A 292 20.72 -16.76 -27.60
C ILE A 292 21.41 -17.33 -26.33
N PRO A 293 20.78 -17.29 -25.14
CA PRO A 293 21.31 -17.89 -23.94
C PRO A 293 21.05 -19.41 -23.89
N GLY A 294 21.88 -20.18 -23.19
CA GLY A 294 21.71 -21.65 -23.09
C GLY A 294 20.37 -22.08 -22.50
N ARG A 295 19.76 -21.28 -21.61
CA ARG A 295 18.40 -21.52 -21.10
C ARG A 295 17.32 -21.57 -22.20
N ALA A 296 17.57 -21.00 -23.37
CA ALA A 296 16.66 -21.04 -24.51
C ALA A 296 16.44 -22.47 -25.07
N GLU A 297 17.36 -23.40 -24.79
CA GLU A 297 17.21 -24.83 -25.13
C GLU A 297 15.98 -25.46 -24.46
N HIS A 298 15.61 -24.96 -23.28
CA HIS A 298 14.45 -25.45 -22.51
C HIS A 298 13.11 -24.78 -22.89
N LEU A 299 13.12 -23.82 -23.81
CA LEU A 299 11.88 -23.20 -24.31
C LEU A 299 11.13 -24.19 -25.21
N ASP A 300 9.85 -24.41 -24.93
CA ASP A 300 8.95 -25.09 -25.87
C ASP A 300 8.70 -24.24 -27.13
N ALA A 301 8.07 -24.81 -28.16
CA ALA A 301 7.86 -24.13 -29.44
C ALA A 301 7.08 -22.80 -29.32
N SER A 302 6.15 -22.68 -28.37
CA SER A 302 5.39 -21.43 -28.15
C SER A 302 6.17 -20.40 -27.35
N GLN A 303 6.97 -20.85 -26.37
CA GLN A 303 7.92 -20.01 -25.65
C GLN A 303 9.07 -19.52 -26.55
N ARG A 304 9.47 -20.31 -27.56
CA ARG A 304 10.47 -19.93 -28.57
C ARG A 304 9.93 -18.90 -29.55
N GLU A 305 8.71 -19.09 -30.07
CA GLU A 305 7.99 -18.08 -30.87
C GLU A 305 7.79 -16.77 -30.08
N ALA A 306 7.56 -16.84 -28.77
CA ALA A 306 7.52 -15.68 -27.89
C ALA A 306 8.90 -15.03 -27.71
N PHE A 307 9.95 -15.81 -27.42
CA PHE A 307 11.33 -15.33 -27.29
C PHE A 307 11.83 -14.66 -28.58
N GLU A 308 11.53 -15.23 -29.75
CA GLU A 308 11.85 -14.66 -31.05
C GLU A 308 11.11 -13.33 -31.27
N ARG A 309 9.79 -13.27 -31.00
CA ARG A 309 9.03 -12.01 -31.06
C ARG A 309 9.58 -10.96 -30.10
N MET A 310 9.85 -11.32 -28.84
CA MET A 310 10.48 -10.45 -27.85
C MET A 310 11.83 -9.94 -28.37
N THR A 311 12.73 -10.80 -28.87
CA THR A 311 14.09 -10.38 -29.21
C THR A 311 14.24 -9.65 -30.54
N HIS A 312 13.26 -9.73 -31.45
CA HIS A 312 13.37 -9.18 -32.80
C HIS A 312 12.42 -8.01 -33.12
N LYS A 313 11.26 -7.88 -32.45
CA LYS A 313 10.23 -6.87 -32.81
C LYS A 313 10.35 -5.62 -31.94
N GLU A 314 10.29 -4.43 -32.54
CA GLU A 314 10.35 -3.18 -31.77
C GLU A 314 9.16 -3.04 -30.81
N MET A 315 7.97 -3.50 -31.23
CA MET A 315 6.78 -3.61 -30.40
C MET A 315 6.40 -5.09 -30.29
N ALA A 316 6.67 -5.71 -29.13
CA ALA A 316 6.50 -7.13 -28.92
C ALA A 316 5.39 -7.42 -27.89
N VAL A 317 4.26 -7.96 -28.35
CA VAL A 317 3.14 -8.39 -27.47
C VAL A 317 3.19 -9.90 -27.27
N VAL A 318 3.14 -10.36 -26.02
CA VAL A 318 3.13 -11.78 -25.65
C VAL A 318 2.04 -12.08 -24.62
N GLN A 319 1.02 -12.83 -25.04
CA GLN A 319 0.01 -13.41 -24.15
C GLN A 319 0.54 -14.69 -23.52
N GLY A 320 0.46 -14.78 -22.19
CA GLY A 320 0.80 -16.01 -21.45
C GLY A 320 -0.32 -16.47 -20.53
N PRO A 321 -1.14 -17.44 -20.97
CA PRO A 321 -2.18 -18.08 -20.14
C PRO A 321 -1.63 -18.66 -18.82
N PRO A 322 -2.50 -18.97 -17.84
CA PRO A 322 -2.10 -19.53 -16.56
C PRO A 322 -1.16 -20.74 -16.67
N GLY A 323 -0.06 -20.72 -15.91
CA GLY A 323 0.92 -21.82 -15.86
C GLY A 323 1.83 -21.98 -17.08
N THR A 324 1.80 -21.10 -18.08
CA THR A 324 2.59 -21.24 -19.32
C THR A 324 4.05 -20.76 -19.23
N GLY A 325 4.46 -20.16 -18.11
CA GLY A 325 5.84 -19.70 -17.90
C GLY A 325 6.17 -18.35 -18.53
N LYS A 326 5.29 -17.34 -18.40
CA LYS A 326 5.55 -15.93 -18.76
C LYS A 326 6.91 -15.47 -18.26
N THR A 327 7.07 -15.42 -16.93
CA THR A 327 8.25 -14.89 -16.25
C THR A 327 9.53 -15.64 -16.63
N PHE A 328 9.46 -16.96 -16.87
CA PHE A 328 10.60 -17.72 -17.41
C PHE A 328 10.99 -17.25 -18.81
N THR A 329 10.01 -17.05 -19.70
CA THR A 329 10.25 -16.53 -21.06
C THR A 329 10.81 -15.10 -21.02
N SER A 330 10.26 -14.24 -20.15
CA SER A 330 10.75 -12.88 -19.89
C SER A 330 12.20 -12.88 -19.39
N VAL A 331 12.54 -13.74 -18.43
CA VAL A 331 13.91 -13.91 -17.90
C VAL A 331 14.89 -14.33 -18.99
N VAL A 332 14.52 -15.29 -19.85
CA VAL A 332 15.37 -15.74 -20.96
C VAL A 332 15.55 -14.63 -22.01
N ALA A 333 14.52 -13.82 -22.29
CA ALA A 333 14.64 -12.64 -23.14
C ALA A 333 15.53 -11.54 -22.52
N LEU A 334 15.42 -11.28 -21.21
CA LEU A 334 16.27 -10.33 -20.49
C LEU A 334 17.75 -10.78 -20.45
N GLU A 335 18.02 -12.07 -20.23
CA GLU A 335 19.37 -12.64 -20.34
C GLU A 335 19.95 -12.45 -21.75
N SER A 336 19.13 -12.65 -22.79
CA SER A 336 19.48 -12.38 -24.19
C SER A 336 19.81 -10.90 -24.43
N TYR A 337 18.99 -9.96 -23.93
CA TYR A 337 19.26 -8.52 -24.09
C TYR A 337 20.56 -8.10 -23.40
N ILE A 338 20.81 -8.52 -22.15
CA ILE A 338 22.04 -8.17 -21.42
C ILE A 338 23.26 -8.64 -22.22
N LYS A 339 23.25 -9.90 -22.71
CA LYS A 339 24.34 -10.45 -23.53
C LYS A 339 24.49 -9.73 -24.87
N THR A 340 23.38 -9.43 -25.54
CA THR A 340 23.37 -8.71 -26.83
C THR A 340 23.91 -7.29 -26.69
N LEU A 341 23.47 -6.53 -25.67
CA LEU A 341 23.95 -5.17 -25.41
C LEU A 341 25.43 -5.15 -25.01
N LYS A 342 25.89 -6.08 -24.14
CA LYS A 342 27.32 -6.26 -23.84
C LYS A 342 28.14 -6.56 -25.10
N SER A 343 27.63 -7.37 -26.04
CA SER A 343 28.34 -7.68 -27.29
C SER A 343 28.51 -6.48 -28.24
N ARG A 344 27.71 -5.42 -28.08
CA ARG A 344 27.83 -4.16 -28.86
C ARG A 344 28.83 -3.17 -28.23
N GLN A 345 29.29 -3.40 -26.99
CA GLN A 345 30.08 -2.43 -26.22
C GLN A 345 31.49 -2.25 -26.79
N LYS A 346 31.89 -1.00 -27.09
CA LYS A 346 33.22 -0.66 -27.59
C LYS A 346 34.06 -0.03 -26.48
N GLY A 347 34.81 -0.87 -25.77
CA GLY A 347 35.63 -0.43 -24.63
C GLY A 347 34.78 -0.10 -23.40
N THR A 348 35.09 0.98 -22.70
CA THR A 348 34.45 1.35 -21.41
C THR A 348 33.19 2.23 -21.58
N GLU A 349 32.48 2.11 -22.68
CA GLU A 349 31.27 2.90 -22.96
C GLU A 349 30.11 2.49 -22.04
N TYR A 350 29.32 3.45 -21.56
CA TYR A 350 28.18 3.16 -20.68
C TYR A 350 27.01 2.58 -21.49
N ILE A 351 26.57 1.39 -21.10
CA ILE A 351 25.35 0.76 -21.61
C ILE A 351 24.16 1.24 -20.76
N PRO A 352 23.12 1.88 -21.36
CA PRO A 352 21.90 2.19 -20.63
C PRO A 352 21.18 0.91 -20.17
N PRO A 353 20.67 0.86 -18.91
CA PRO A 353 19.99 -0.31 -18.40
C PRO A 353 18.67 -0.56 -19.13
N ILE A 354 18.26 -1.82 -19.12
CA ILE A 354 16.91 -2.25 -19.50
C ILE A 354 15.96 -1.87 -18.37
N VAL A 355 14.82 -1.27 -18.69
CA VAL A 355 13.79 -0.97 -17.70
C VAL A 355 12.79 -2.12 -17.66
N VAL A 356 12.53 -2.63 -16.46
CA VAL A 356 11.56 -3.70 -16.20
C VAL A 356 10.51 -3.16 -15.24
N ALA A 357 9.26 -3.17 -15.69
CA ALA A 357 8.10 -2.77 -14.89
C ALA A 357 7.16 -3.96 -14.66
N ALA A 358 6.51 -4.01 -13.50
CA ALA A 358 5.40 -4.92 -13.25
C ALA A 358 4.27 -4.21 -12.48
N GLN A 359 3.04 -4.70 -12.60
CA GLN A 359 1.88 -4.06 -11.96
C GLN A 359 1.90 -4.14 -10.43
N THR A 360 2.47 -5.21 -9.85
CA THR A 360 2.58 -5.41 -8.39
C THR A 360 4.03 -5.57 -7.93
N ASN A 361 4.31 -5.22 -6.66
CA ASN A 361 5.63 -5.44 -6.04
C ASN A 361 6.02 -6.93 -6.06
N HIS A 362 5.07 -7.84 -5.80
CA HIS A 362 5.32 -9.27 -5.75
C HIS A 362 5.75 -9.85 -7.12
N ALA A 363 5.10 -9.43 -8.20
CA ALA A 363 5.51 -9.82 -9.55
C ALA A 363 6.89 -9.25 -9.92
N LEU A 364 7.14 -7.97 -9.60
CA LEU A 364 8.45 -7.34 -9.79
C LEU A 364 9.56 -8.12 -9.07
N ASP A 365 9.35 -8.45 -7.80
CA ASP A 365 10.39 -9.05 -6.96
C ASP A 365 10.68 -10.50 -7.37
N GLN A 366 9.65 -11.28 -7.72
CA GLN A 366 9.82 -12.59 -8.34
C GLN A 366 10.62 -12.53 -9.66
N LEU A 367 10.43 -11.50 -10.48
CA LEU A 367 11.18 -11.33 -11.71
C LEU A 367 12.63 -10.90 -11.43
N LEU A 368 12.83 -9.98 -10.48
CA LEU A 368 14.15 -9.49 -10.06
C LEU A 368 15.02 -10.58 -9.40
N ASP A 369 14.46 -11.46 -8.56
CA ASP A 369 15.20 -12.60 -8.00
C ASP A 369 15.66 -13.58 -9.10
N ARG A 370 14.78 -13.91 -10.04
CA ARG A 370 15.14 -14.79 -11.18
C ARG A 370 16.24 -14.18 -12.08
N LEU A 371 16.40 -12.86 -12.07
CA LEU A 371 17.51 -12.14 -12.71
C LEU A 371 18.78 -12.15 -11.83
N SER A 372 18.63 -11.93 -10.53
CA SER A 372 19.68 -12.08 -9.51
C SER A 372 20.37 -13.46 -9.59
N ALA A 373 19.59 -14.52 -9.81
CA ALA A 373 20.03 -15.91 -9.93
C ALA A 373 20.90 -16.25 -11.16
N PHE A 374 21.34 -15.26 -11.94
CA PHE A 374 22.45 -15.40 -12.91
C PHE A 374 23.42 -14.21 -12.92
N GLU A 375 23.62 -13.58 -11.75
CA GLU A 375 24.60 -12.50 -11.54
C GLU A 375 24.29 -11.21 -12.34
N ALA A 376 23.04 -11.00 -12.77
CA ALA A 376 22.63 -9.74 -13.39
C ALA A 376 22.75 -8.58 -12.39
N VAL A 377 23.31 -7.45 -12.83
CA VAL A 377 23.51 -6.27 -11.98
C VAL A 377 22.23 -5.44 -11.97
N ILE A 378 21.38 -5.70 -10.99
CA ILE A 378 20.03 -5.10 -10.90
C ILE A 378 19.96 -3.99 -9.83
N VAL A 379 19.15 -2.96 -10.09
CA VAL A 379 18.69 -2.01 -9.05
C VAL A 379 17.17 -1.99 -8.99
N ARG A 380 16.63 -1.88 -7.78
CA ARG A 380 15.19 -1.69 -7.55
C ARG A 380 14.85 -0.24 -7.19
N LEU A 381 13.81 0.29 -7.83
CA LEU A 381 13.16 1.54 -7.47
C LEU A 381 11.88 1.24 -6.66
N GLY A 382 11.62 2.04 -5.63
CA GLY A 382 10.62 1.75 -4.60
C GLY A 382 11.22 0.99 -3.41
N GLY A 383 10.79 1.34 -2.20
CA GLY A 383 11.34 0.86 -0.93
C GLY A 383 10.63 -0.34 -0.32
N ARG A 384 9.53 -0.80 -0.91
CA ARG A 384 8.71 -1.91 -0.41
C ARG A 384 8.98 -3.23 -1.12
N THR A 385 9.74 -4.10 -0.48
CA THR A 385 9.95 -5.49 -0.86
C THR A 385 9.95 -6.36 0.40
N GLU A 386 9.62 -7.64 0.26
CA GLU A 386 9.61 -8.63 1.33
C GLU A 386 10.85 -9.55 1.28
N ASP A 387 11.64 -9.42 0.21
CA ASP A 387 12.84 -10.20 -0.04
C ASP A 387 14.08 -9.38 0.38
N GLU A 388 14.81 -9.88 1.38
CA GLU A 388 16.02 -9.24 1.93
C GLU A 388 17.11 -9.03 0.87
N ALA A 389 17.30 -9.99 -0.05
CA ALA A 389 18.31 -9.92 -1.12
C ALA A 389 17.95 -8.93 -2.22
N ILE A 390 16.65 -8.60 -2.36
CA ILE A 390 16.13 -7.52 -3.20
C ILE A 390 16.12 -6.17 -2.45
N GLU A 391 15.95 -6.14 -1.12
CA GLU A 391 16.06 -4.91 -0.32
C GLU A 391 17.51 -4.38 -0.33
N GLU A 392 18.52 -5.25 -0.24
CA GLU A 392 19.94 -4.88 -0.43
C GLU A 392 20.21 -4.19 -1.78
N ARG A 393 19.45 -4.56 -2.82
CA ARG A 393 19.55 -4.01 -4.19
C ARG A 393 18.60 -2.85 -4.46
N SER A 394 17.88 -2.38 -3.44
CA SER A 394 17.16 -1.11 -3.52
C SER A 394 18.14 0.04 -3.78
N LEU A 395 17.72 1.01 -4.60
CA LEU A 395 18.51 2.20 -4.90
C LEU A 395 18.97 2.96 -3.62
N TYR A 396 18.23 2.82 -2.51
CA TYR A 396 18.61 3.35 -1.20
C TYR A 396 19.84 2.63 -0.61
N ASN A 397 19.84 1.30 -0.53
CA ASN A 397 20.95 0.52 0.02
C ASN A 397 22.19 0.55 -0.91
N LEU A 398 21.99 0.53 -2.23
CA LEU A 398 23.06 0.74 -3.22
C LEU A 398 23.78 2.08 -3.01
N LYS A 399 23.03 3.16 -2.69
CA LYS A 399 23.60 4.47 -2.30
C LYS A 399 24.33 4.46 -0.95
N ALA A 400 23.92 3.64 -0.01
CA ALA A 400 24.59 3.50 1.29
C ALA A 400 25.95 2.79 1.15
N ASN A 401 26.03 1.80 0.24
CA ASN A 401 27.21 0.95 0.05
C ASN A 401 28.23 1.48 -0.97
N SER A 402 27.82 2.30 -1.95
CA SER A 402 28.74 2.88 -2.95
C SER A 402 29.82 3.77 -2.30
N GLN A 403 31.08 3.46 -2.61
CA GLN A 403 32.25 4.16 -2.09
C GLN A 403 32.63 5.42 -2.89
N ARG A 404 31.97 5.70 -4.01
CA ARG A 404 32.36 6.80 -4.91
C ARG A 404 31.87 8.16 -4.39
N LEU A 405 32.60 9.22 -4.74
CA LEU A 405 32.35 10.58 -4.26
C LEU A 405 30.93 11.05 -4.65
N ARG A 406 30.12 11.35 -3.63
CA ARG A 406 28.79 11.96 -3.80
C ARG A 406 28.94 13.42 -4.23
N GLY A 407 28.13 13.86 -5.18
CA GLY A 407 28.06 15.28 -5.55
C GLY A 407 27.50 16.14 -4.42
N GLY A 408 27.77 17.45 -4.48
CA GLY A 408 27.15 18.41 -3.58
C GLY A 408 25.62 18.42 -3.73
N ILE A 409 24.91 18.58 -2.62
CA ILE A 409 23.45 18.71 -2.63
C ILE A 409 23.11 20.18 -2.87
N GLY A 410 22.62 20.51 -4.08
CA GLY A 410 22.04 21.82 -4.38
C GLY A 410 20.78 22.08 -3.55
N GLY A 411 20.35 23.34 -3.49
CA GLY A 411 19.17 23.75 -2.72
C GLY A 411 19.35 23.83 -1.20
N GLU A 412 20.13 22.95 -0.54
CA GLU A 412 20.23 22.88 0.94
C GLU A 412 20.67 24.21 1.60
N THR A 413 21.55 25.00 0.96
CA THR A 413 21.93 26.34 1.45
C THR A 413 20.78 27.35 1.31
N ALA A 414 19.99 27.27 0.25
CA ALA A 414 18.79 28.10 0.07
C ALA A 414 17.70 27.69 1.08
N ARG A 415 17.44 26.39 1.21
CA ARG A 415 16.51 25.81 2.20
C ARG A 415 16.82 26.30 3.60
N LYS A 416 18.09 26.28 4.04
CA LYS A 416 18.53 26.80 5.34
C LYS A 416 18.32 28.31 5.50
N LYS A 417 18.52 29.10 4.44
CA LYS A 417 18.27 30.55 4.45
C LYS A 417 16.78 30.89 4.57
N VAL A 418 15.90 30.08 3.97
CA VAL A 418 14.44 30.26 4.08
C VAL A 418 13.92 29.69 5.40
N LEU A 419 14.44 28.55 5.86
CA LEU A 419 14.17 27.95 7.18
C LEU A 419 14.31 28.99 8.30
N GLY A 420 15.46 29.67 8.41
CA GLY A 420 15.68 30.70 9.42
C GLY A 420 14.77 31.94 9.30
N ARG A 421 14.16 32.17 8.13
CA ARG A 421 13.13 33.22 7.96
C ARG A 421 11.74 32.74 8.42
N ILE A 422 11.40 31.48 8.19
CA ILE A 422 10.15 30.87 8.67
C ILE A 422 10.21 30.69 10.20
N GLU A 423 11.29 30.12 10.72
CA GLU A 423 11.57 30.00 12.15
C GLU A 423 11.43 31.36 12.85
N LYS A 424 12.08 32.39 12.32
CA LYS A 424 11.94 33.76 12.83
C LYS A 424 10.47 34.21 12.83
N LEU A 425 9.78 34.16 11.68
CA LEU A 425 8.38 34.59 11.57
C LEU A 425 7.45 33.85 12.53
N LEU A 426 7.64 32.54 12.71
CA LEU A 426 6.87 31.73 13.65
C LEU A 426 7.20 32.10 15.10
N SER A 427 8.47 32.29 15.47
CA SER A 427 8.87 32.72 16.83
C SER A 427 8.34 34.11 17.20
N GLU A 428 8.25 35.02 16.22
CA GLU A 428 7.71 36.38 16.35
C GLU A 428 6.15 36.42 16.39
N CYS A 429 5.47 35.32 16.06
CA CYS A 429 4.00 35.18 16.10
C CYS A 429 3.50 34.27 17.23
N PHE A 430 4.26 33.24 17.59
CA PHE A 430 3.90 32.19 18.55
C PHE A 430 4.98 32.03 19.65
N PRO A 431 5.32 33.09 20.41
CA PRO A 431 6.28 33.00 21.50
C PRO A 431 5.76 32.13 22.66
N ALA A 432 6.67 31.64 23.50
CA ALA A 432 6.35 30.76 24.62
C ALA A 432 5.45 31.38 25.72
N PHE A 433 5.34 32.72 25.75
CA PHE A 433 4.52 33.45 26.71
C PHE A 433 3.60 34.47 26.00
N LEU A 434 3.76 35.77 26.25
CA LEU A 434 3.06 36.86 25.58
C LEU A 434 3.91 37.46 24.46
N ILE A 435 3.25 38.07 23.47
CA ILE A 435 3.91 38.81 22.40
C ILE A 435 4.42 40.15 22.96
N PRO A 436 5.70 40.54 22.72
CA PRO A 436 6.26 41.81 23.19
C PRO A 436 5.57 43.05 22.58
N ALA A 437 5.61 44.19 23.29
CA ALA A 437 4.92 45.43 22.87
C ALA A 437 5.52 46.00 21.56
N GLU A 438 6.81 45.80 21.38
CA GLU A 438 7.66 46.25 20.29
C GLU A 438 7.25 45.60 18.96
N GLU A 439 6.69 44.38 19.01
CA GLU A 439 6.19 43.65 17.85
C GLU A 439 4.89 44.26 17.32
N PHE A 440 4.00 44.73 18.20
CA PHE A 440 2.78 45.44 17.83
C PHE A 440 3.08 46.84 17.29
N LEU A 441 4.03 47.57 17.87
CA LEU A 441 4.49 48.85 17.34
C LEU A 441 5.11 48.68 15.94
N ARG A 442 5.95 47.66 15.73
CA ARG A 442 6.65 47.43 14.45
C ARG A 442 5.73 47.18 13.25
N GLU A 443 4.55 46.59 13.47
CA GLU A 443 3.54 46.39 12.42
C GLU A 443 2.42 47.46 12.47
N GLY A 444 2.59 48.55 13.26
CA GLY A 444 1.68 49.69 13.30
C GLY A 444 0.33 49.44 14.00
N LEU A 445 0.27 48.46 14.91
CA LEU A 445 -0.95 48.09 15.65
C LEU A 445 -1.12 48.85 16.97
N LEU A 446 -0.04 49.48 17.45
CA LEU A 446 -0.05 50.51 18.49
C LEU A 446 0.47 51.82 17.87
N SER A 447 -0.04 52.97 18.34
CA SER A 447 0.64 54.26 18.12
C SER A 447 1.89 54.36 19.02
N ASP A 448 2.80 55.28 18.69
CA ASP A 448 3.96 55.57 19.54
C ASP A 448 3.52 55.95 20.96
N ALA A 449 2.51 56.83 21.09
CA ALA A 449 1.92 57.21 22.39
C ALA A 449 1.29 56.03 23.16
N GLN A 450 0.74 55.02 22.47
CA GLN A 450 0.22 53.81 23.10
C GLN A 450 1.32 52.90 23.59
N TYR A 451 2.42 52.79 22.84
CA TYR A 451 3.61 52.05 23.26
C TYR A 451 4.35 52.76 24.41
N GLU A 452 4.48 54.09 24.34
CA GLU A 452 5.00 54.94 25.43
C GLU A 452 4.14 54.81 26.69
N SER A 453 2.81 54.68 26.57
CA SER A 453 1.93 54.41 27.74
C SER A 453 2.10 53.03 28.39
N LEU A 454 3.08 52.24 27.94
CA LEU A 454 3.53 50.99 28.57
C LEU A 454 4.94 51.10 29.20
N ASP A 455 5.61 52.25 29.07
CA ASP A 455 6.68 52.71 29.97
C ASP A 455 6.04 53.59 31.05
N ASP A 456 6.13 53.17 32.31
CA ASP A 456 5.68 53.96 33.46
C ASP A 456 6.79 53.97 34.52
N ASP A 457 7.58 55.04 34.52
CA ASP A 457 8.74 55.23 35.40
C ASP A 457 8.38 55.27 36.91
N GLU A 458 7.10 55.35 37.29
CA GLU A 458 6.68 55.47 38.71
C GLU A 458 6.65 54.13 39.49
N TRP A 459 6.93 52.98 38.86
CA TRP A 459 6.76 51.64 39.50
C TRP A 459 8.04 50.78 39.54
N GLU A 460 8.78 50.78 40.66
CA GLU A 460 9.98 49.95 40.91
C GLU A 460 9.72 48.42 41.04
N SER A 461 8.75 47.85 40.32
CA SER A 461 8.42 46.40 40.38
C SER A 461 8.06 45.79 39.03
N ALA A 462 9.05 45.80 38.13
CA ALA A 462 9.03 45.08 36.86
C ALA A 462 8.49 43.65 37.00
N ALA A 463 7.50 43.29 36.17
CA ALA A 463 7.00 41.92 36.09
C ALA A 463 8.01 41.03 35.33
N LEU A 464 8.99 40.49 36.06
CA LEU A 464 10.05 39.62 35.55
C LEU A 464 9.46 38.27 35.06
N VAL A 465 9.54 38.04 33.74
CA VAL A 465 9.12 36.78 33.11
C VAL A 465 10.35 35.92 32.86
N SER A 466 10.47 34.80 33.59
CA SER A 466 11.52 33.81 33.37
C SER A 466 11.30 33.06 32.05
N ARG A 467 12.32 33.01 31.20
CA ARG A 467 12.39 32.17 29.99
C ARG A 467 12.80 30.72 30.33
N ASP A 468 12.58 29.80 29.39
CA ASP A 468 13.02 28.39 29.48
C ASP A 468 14.56 28.23 29.63
N ASP A 469 15.33 29.27 29.27
CA ASP A 469 16.79 29.35 29.46
C ASP A 469 17.22 29.94 30.82
N GLY A 470 16.26 30.33 31.66
CA GLY A 470 16.50 30.92 32.98
C GLY A 470 16.78 32.42 32.97
N THR A 471 16.71 33.11 31.83
CA THR A 471 16.82 34.58 31.79
C THR A 471 15.48 35.24 32.11
N GLU A 472 15.51 36.25 32.98
CA GLU A 472 14.33 37.04 33.34
C GLU A 472 14.24 38.27 32.42
N ILE A 473 13.09 38.46 31.77
CA ILE A 473 12.81 39.60 30.90
C ILE A 473 11.55 40.31 31.39
N GLU A 474 11.62 41.63 31.51
CA GLU A 474 10.48 42.49 31.79
C GLU A 474 9.50 42.50 30.61
N SER A 475 8.23 42.20 30.88
CA SER A 475 7.18 42.20 29.84
C SER A 475 6.15 43.29 30.08
N ARG A 476 6.29 44.39 29.34
CA ARG A 476 5.35 45.53 29.31
C ARG A 476 3.88 45.10 29.17
N ILE A 477 3.62 44.15 28.26
CA ILE A 477 2.28 43.58 28.04
C ILE A 477 1.80 42.74 29.23
N ALA A 478 2.68 42.02 29.92
CA ALA A 478 2.31 41.29 31.14
C ALA A 478 1.96 42.24 32.28
N HIS A 479 2.76 43.30 32.48
CA HIS A 479 2.50 44.33 33.49
C HIS A 479 1.18 45.07 33.23
N TRP A 480 0.85 45.35 31.97
CA TRP A 480 -0.43 45.94 31.59
C TRP A 480 -1.62 44.98 31.79
N LEU A 481 -1.46 43.68 31.52
CA LEU A 481 -2.53 42.69 31.67
C LEU A 481 -2.80 42.26 33.13
N GLN A 482 -1.78 42.26 34.00
CA GLN A 482 -1.92 41.90 35.42
C GLN A 482 -2.60 40.51 35.60
N ASP A 483 -3.55 40.37 36.53
CA ASP A 483 -4.31 39.13 36.78
C ASP A 483 -5.19 38.69 35.58
N PHE A 484 -5.29 39.48 34.51
CA PHE A 484 -6.11 39.17 33.32
C PHE A 484 -5.33 38.38 32.25
N ILE A 485 -4.42 37.51 32.68
CA ILE A 485 -3.74 36.50 31.87
C ILE A 485 -4.32 35.12 32.20
N GLU A 486 -4.83 34.39 31.21
CA GLU A 486 -5.32 33.01 31.36
C GLU A 486 -4.46 32.03 30.55
N THR A 487 -4.36 30.77 30.98
CA THR A 487 -3.77 29.71 30.14
C THR A 487 -4.64 29.51 28.91
N ASP A 488 -4.08 29.54 27.70
CA ASP A 488 -4.89 29.33 26.51
C ASP A 488 -5.43 27.87 26.49
N THR A 489 -6.76 27.72 26.50
CA THR A 489 -7.41 26.42 26.64
C THR A 489 -7.85 25.80 25.32
N THR A 490 -7.58 26.48 24.20
CA THR A 490 -7.95 26.09 22.83
C THR A 490 -7.51 24.66 22.48
N TYR A 491 -6.39 24.19 23.04
CA TYR A 491 -5.77 22.90 22.73
C TYR A 491 -6.01 21.78 23.78
N LYS A 492 -6.95 21.94 24.73
CA LYS A 492 -7.19 20.94 25.80
C LYS A 492 -8.10 19.79 25.35
N TYR A 493 -7.54 18.59 25.17
CA TYR A 493 -8.25 17.36 24.79
C TYR A 493 -8.84 16.58 26.00
N ARG A 494 -9.96 15.88 25.79
CA ARG A 494 -10.60 14.93 26.72
C ARG A 494 -11.43 13.89 25.94
N PRO A 495 -11.11 12.58 25.92
CA PRO A 495 -11.68 11.62 24.99
C PRO A 495 -13.18 11.36 25.20
N PRO A 496 -13.90 10.88 24.16
CA PRO A 496 -15.27 10.39 24.30
C PRO A 496 -15.35 9.22 25.30
N GLN A 497 -16.23 9.32 26.29
CA GLN A 497 -16.35 8.35 27.39
C GLN A 497 -16.94 6.97 26.97
N ASN A 498 -17.33 6.80 25.71
CA ASN A 498 -18.16 5.69 25.22
C ASN A 498 -17.47 4.88 24.09
N GLN A 499 -16.17 4.61 24.19
CA GLN A 499 -15.51 3.57 23.38
C GLN A 499 -14.78 2.58 24.29
N ALA A 500 -15.26 1.34 24.32
CA ALA A 500 -14.62 0.28 25.09
C ALA A 500 -13.24 -0.10 24.50
N GLU A 501 -12.38 -0.62 25.36
CA GLU A 501 -11.11 -1.24 25.00
C GLU A 501 -11.27 -2.76 24.92
N ASP A 502 -11.32 -3.32 23.71
CA ASP A 502 -11.08 -4.75 23.53
C ASP A 502 -9.59 -5.02 23.73
N SER A 503 -9.27 -5.72 24.81
CA SER A 503 -7.89 -5.93 25.30
C SER A 503 -7.23 -7.16 24.65
N ALA A 504 -7.06 -7.12 23.33
CA ALA A 504 -6.52 -8.22 22.54
C ALA A 504 -5.29 -7.82 21.68
N LYS A 505 -4.29 -8.72 21.61
CA LYS A 505 -3.05 -8.66 20.83
C LYS A 505 -2.04 -7.57 21.25
N LYS A 506 -0.99 -7.98 21.98
CA LYS A 506 0.21 -7.14 22.22
C LYS A 506 1.35 -7.43 21.24
N ASP A 507 1.20 -8.45 20.40
CA ASP A 507 2.28 -9.06 19.65
C ASP A 507 2.62 -8.32 18.34
N ALA A 508 1.80 -7.33 17.97
CA ALA A 508 1.94 -6.51 16.75
C ALA A 508 2.47 -5.08 17.02
N ILE A 509 3.33 -4.90 18.02
CA ILE A 509 3.85 -3.56 18.40
C ILE A 509 5.20 -3.27 17.71
N ASP A 510 6.10 -4.26 17.62
CA ASP A 510 7.46 -4.10 17.08
C ASP A 510 7.45 -3.77 15.57
N GLU A 511 6.74 -4.57 14.77
CA GLU A 511 6.56 -4.36 13.33
C GLU A 511 6.04 -2.95 13.00
N THR A 512 4.94 -2.53 13.65
CA THR A 512 4.36 -1.20 13.44
C THR A 512 5.30 -0.06 13.86
N GLN A 513 6.20 -0.26 14.83
CA GLN A 513 7.24 0.73 15.15
C GLN A 513 8.31 0.83 14.04
N GLN A 514 8.60 -0.25 13.32
CA GLN A 514 9.53 -0.26 12.19
C GLN A 514 8.89 0.36 10.93
N GLU A 515 7.62 0.06 10.65
CA GLU A 515 6.83 0.73 9.61
C GLU A 515 6.77 2.25 9.84
N ASN A 516 6.42 2.68 11.05
CA ASN A 516 6.43 4.09 11.47
C ASN A 516 7.79 4.78 11.25
N GLN A 517 8.91 4.06 11.38
CA GLN A 517 10.24 4.61 11.12
C GLN A 517 10.55 4.69 9.62
N LYS A 518 10.12 3.71 8.81
CA LYS A 518 10.20 3.78 7.34
C LYS A 518 9.32 4.92 6.79
N GLU A 519 8.20 5.24 7.45
CA GLU A 519 7.27 6.32 7.07
C GLU A 519 7.61 7.73 7.66
N ARG A 520 8.66 7.90 8.46
CA ARG A 520 8.85 9.17 9.20
C ARG A 520 9.45 10.32 8.37
N LEU A 521 8.72 11.44 8.25
CA LEU A 521 9.30 12.68 7.73
C LEU A 521 10.31 13.26 8.72
N HIS A 522 11.50 13.59 8.23
CA HIS A 522 12.56 14.21 9.00
C HIS A 522 12.68 15.71 8.65
N GLY A 523 12.58 16.55 9.68
CA GLY A 523 12.65 18.00 9.61
C GLY A 523 12.44 18.63 10.98
N ASP A 524 12.60 19.94 11.06
CA ASP A 524 12.38 20.70 12.30
C ASP A 524 10.88 21.03 12.42
N PHE A 525 10.26 20.73 13.56
CA PHE A 525 8.83 20.97 13.82
C PHE A 525 8.62 22.24 14.64
N PHE A 526 7.89 23.20 14.09
CA PHE A 526 7.58 24.48 14.72
C PHE A 526 6.11 24.49 15.18
N PRO A 527 5.84 24.30 16.48
CA PRO A 527 4.48 24.28 17.01
C PRO A 527 3.85 25.67 17.02
N MET A 528 2.63 25.78 16.50
CA MET A 528 1.85 27.02 16.45
C MET A 528 0.80 26.99 17.56
N LYS A 529 1.27 27.13 18.80
CA LYS A 529 0.42 27.13 20.00
C LYS A 529 0.65 28.40 20.81
N PHE A 530 -0.37 28.81 21.55
CA PHE A 530 -0.24 29.80 22.62
C PHE A 530 -0.29 29.05 23.95
N ASN A 531 0.61 29.36 24.87
CA ASN A 531 0.54 28.84 26.25
C ASN A 531 -0.37 29.73 27.12
N VAL A 532 -0.40 31.04 26.86
CA VAL A 532 -1.20 32.05 27.57
C VAL A 532 -1.92 33.01 26.62
N THR A 533 -2.98 33.64 27.11
CA THR A 533 -3.78 34.63 26.39
C THR A 533 -4.43 35.62 27.37
N GLY A 534 -4.97 36.73 26.86
CA GLY A 534 -5.67 37.71 27.69
C GLY A 534 -7.07 37.23 28.07
N ALA A 535 -7.51 37.44 29.31
CA ALA A 535 -8.80 36.97 29.81
C ALA A 535 -10.01 37.64 29.12
N LEU A 536 -11.12 36.91 28.99
CA LEU A 536 -12.39 37.44 28.49
C LEU A 536 -13.44 37.56 29.61
N PRO A 537 -14.19 38.69 29.72
CA PRO A 537 -15.36 38.77 30.59
C PRO A 537 -16.39 37.69 30.24
N GLY A 538 -16.84 36.92 31.24
CA GLY A 538 -17.65 35.72 31.03
C GLY A 538 -18.90 35.92 30.15
N ALA A 539 -19.57 37.07 30.28
CA ALA A 539 -20.74 37.45 29.49
C ALA A 539 -20.47 37.71 27.99
N LEU A 540 -19.20 37.91 27.58
CA LEU A 540 -18.80 38.22 26.20
C LEU A 540 -18.10 37.06 25.49
N SER A 541 -17.81 35.96 26.19
CA SER A 541 -17.08 34.79 25.68
C SER A 541 -17.76 34.05 24.52
N LYS A 542 -19.08 34.24 24.30
CA LYS A 542 -19.89 33.49 23.33
C LYS A 542 -20.30 34.27 22.07
N GLN A 543 -19.83 35.51 21.89
CA GLN A 543 -20.28 36.39 20.79
C GLN A 543 -19.13 37.19 20.18
N ALA A 544 -19.09 37.30 18.85
CA ALA A 544 -18.09 38.08 18.10
C ALA A 544 -18.10 39.60 18.39
N ALA A 545 -19.05 40.08 19.19
CA ALA A 545 -19.18 41.48 19.60
C ALA A 545 -17.96 42.03 20.37
N TRP A 546 -17.18 41.17 21.05
CA TRP A 546 -16.02 41.61 21.83
C TRP A 546 -14.93 42.24 20.94
N ALA A 547 -14.69 41.73 19.74
CA ALA A 547 -13.64 42.25 18.84
C ALA A 547 -13.96 43.68 18.36
N HIS A 548 -15.23 43.99 18.08
CA HIS A 548 -15.65 45.37 17.77
C HIS A 548 -15.51 46.29 18.99
N ARG A 549 -15.81 45.80 20.20
CA ARG A 549 -15.64 46.57 21.45
C ARG A 549 -14.16 46.88 21.71
N ALA A 550 -13.29 45.89 21.54
CA ALA A 550 -11.83 46.03 21.63
C ALA A 550 -11.28 47.04 20.60
N ARG A 551 -11.68 46.95 19.31
CA ARG A 551 -11.28 47.92 18.27
C ARG A 551 -11.71 49.34 18.62
N ARG A 552 -12.87 49.53 19.24
CA ARG A 552 -13.34 50.84 19.66
C ARG A 552 -12.52 51.38 20.84
N MET A 553 -12.21 50.55 21.84
CA MET A 553 -11.37 50.93 22.97
C MET A 553 -9.96 51.33 22.52
N LEU A 554 -9.31 50.51 21.68
CA LEU A 554 -7.97 50.81 21.13
C LEU A 554 -7.93 52.12 20.31
N LYS A 555 -9.06 52.53 19.70
CA LYS A 555 -9.17 53.84 19.02
C LYS A 555 -9.56 55.01 19.92
N GLN A 556 -10.10 54.74 21.11
CA GLN A 556 -10.57 55.78 22.05
C GLN A 556 -9.51 56.16 23.11
N HIS A 557 -8.50 55.32 23.31
CA HIS A 557 -7.51 55.47 24.38
C HIS A 557 -6.09 55.49 23.80
N GLN A 558 -5.42 56.64 23.82
CA GLN A 558 -3.97 56.75 23.51
C GLN A 558 -3.11 56.26 24.67
N ASP A 559 -3.62 56.31 25.90
CA ASP A 559 -3.02 55.67 27.07
C ASP A 559 -3.79 54.37 27.34
N LEU A 560 -3.08 53.24 27.34
CA LEU A 560 -3.67 51.91 27.46
C LEU A 560 -4.08 51.56 28.90
N TYR A 561 -3.57 52.23 29.93
CA TYR A 561 -3.98 52.03 31.32
C TYR A 561 -5.38 52.59 31.61
N LYS A 562 -5.82 53.62 30.86
CA LYS A 562 -7.21 54.12 30.85
C LYS A 562 -8.24 53.07 30.39
N ILE A 563 -7.82 51.95 29.79
CA ILE A 563 -8.68 50.78 29.54
C ILE A 563 -8.81 49.99 30.84
N ILE A 564 -10.02 49.87 31.39
CA ILE A 564 -10.24 49.18 32.68
C ILE A 564 -9.74 47.72 32.62
N PRO A 565 -9.13 47.17 33.69
CA PRO A 565 -8.40 45.90 33.63
C PRO A 565 -9.17 44.73 33.01
N GLN A 566 -10.47 44.57 33.33
CA GLN A 566 -11.32 43.49 32.79
C GLN A 566 -11.50 43.52 31.26
N HIS A 567 -11.16 44.63 30.59
CA HIS A 567 -11.20 44.75 29.13
C HIS A 567 -9.81 44.70 28.46
N ARG A 568 -8.71 44.70 29.21
CA ARG A 568 -7.35 44.65 28.62
C ARG A 568 -7.10 43.33 27.89
N GLY A 569 -7.53 42.21 28.47
CA GLY A 569 -7.39 40.88 27.87
C GLY A 569 -8.08 40.72 26.50
N MET A 570 -9.25 41.31 26.28
CA MET A 570 -9.91 41.30 24.96
C MET A 570 -9.20 42.20 23.93
N VAL A 571 -8.54 43.28 24.37
CA VAL A 571 -7.75 44.15 23.49
C VAL A 571 -6.43 43.45 23.11
N TYR A 572 -5.80 42.71 24.02
CA TYR A 572 -4.65 41.87 23.69
C TYR A 572 -5.01 40.75 22.68
N ARG A 573 -6.15 40.06 22.82
CA ARG A 573 -6.58 39.06 21.82
C ARG A 573 -6.74 39.67 20.43
N LEU A 574 -7.36 40.85 20.35
CA LEU A 574 -7.46 41.59 19.09
C LEU A 574 -6.09 41.94 18.51
N LEU A 575 -5.18 42.52 19.31
CA LEU A 575 -3.84 42.88 18.87
C LEU A 575 -3.07 41.63 18.35
N ARG A 576 -3.18 40.50 19.05
CA ARG A 576 -2.65 39.19 18.64
C ARG A 576 -3.22 38.76 17.28
N GLU A 577 -4.54 38.80 17.10
CA GLU A 577 -5.22 38.42 15.85
C GLU A 577 -4.84 39.32 14.66
N GLU A 578 -4.79 40.65 14.85
CA GLU A 578 -4.38 41.58 13.80
C GLU A 578 -2.88 41.41 13.44
N LEU A 579 -2.01 41.15 14.42
CA LEU A 579 -0.57 40.88 14.19
C LEU A 579 -0.33 39.60 13.39
N ILE A 580 -0.99 38.51 13.79
CA ILE A 580 -0.95 37.23 13.08
C ILE A 580 -1.46 37.43 11.65
N ARG A 581 -2.55 38.17 11.45
CA ARG A 581 -3.11 38.46 10.13
C ARG A 581 -2.19 39.30 9.23
N ALA A 582 -1.48 40.28 9.80
CA ALA A 582 -0.49 41.09 9.08
C ALA A 582 0.75 40.25 8.69
N ARG A 583 1.20 39.36 9.58
CA ARG A 583 2.37 38.50 9.36
C ARG A 583 2.08 37.28 8.48
N ALA A 584 0.87 36.73 8.52
CA ALA A 584 0.40 35.64 7.68
C ALA A 584 0.58 35.94 6.18
N GLN A 585 0.41 37.20 5.74
CA GLN A 585 0.60 37.61 4.34
C GLN A 585 2.02 37.30 3.82
N LYS A 586 3.02 37.26 4.71
CA LYS A 586 4.43 37.01 4.41
C LYS A 586 4.71 35.49 4.32
N PHE A 587 3.84 34.64 4.84
CA PHE A 587 4.07 33.20 5.02
C PHE A 587 3.93 32.36 3.73
N PRO A 588 2.89 32.50 2.88
CA PRO A 588 2.80 31.79 1.59
C PRO A 588 4.04 31.97 0.70
N GLN A 589 4.61 33.18 0.66
CA GLN A 589 5.82 33.45 -0.10
C GLN A 589 7.03 32.68 0.47
N LEU A 590 7.17 32.63 1.80
CA LEU A 590 8.22 31.84 2.45
C LEU A 590 8.04 30.33 2.22
N LEU A 591 6.81 29.81 2.28
CA LEU A 591 6.54 28.41 1.97
C LEU A 591 6.89 28.07 0.52
N LYS A 592 6.57 28.96 -0.43
CA LYS A 592 6.94 28.79 -1.84
C LYS A 592 8.47 28.82 -2.04
N GLU A 593 9.17 29.81 -1.46
CA GLU A 593 10.64 29.85 -1.49
C GLU A 593 11.28 28.61 -0.86
N TYR A 594 10.64 28.03 0.16
CA TYR A 594 11.09 26.79 0.81
C TYR A 594 10.85 25.56 -0.07
N GLN A 595 9.69 25.46 -0.72
CA GLN A 595 9.39 24.37 -1.66
C GLN A 595 10.33 24.40 -2.87
N GLU A 596 10.55 25.56 -3.50
CA GLU A 596 11.47 25.70 -4.63
C GLU A 596 12.90 25.22 -4.28
N ALA A 597 13.33 25.43 -3.03
CA ALA A 597 14.62 24.94 -2.52
C ALA A 597 14.62 23.43 -2.21
N CYS A 598 13.48 22.84 -1.83
CA CYS A 598 13.29 21.39 -1.73
C CYS A 598 13.27 20.71 -3.11
N ASP A 599 12.71 21.37 -4.13
CA ASP A 599 12.72 20.90 -5.51
C ASP A 599 14.15 20.88 -6.07
N ASP A 600 14.99 21.88 -5.75
CA ASP A 600 16.43 21.86 -6.07
C ASP A 600 17.18 20.72 -5.36
N ILE A 601 16.81 20.38 -4.12
CA ILE A 601 17.35 19.20 -3.42
C ILE A 601 16.91 17.92 -4.13
N LYS A 602 15.64 17.81 -4.58
CA LYS A 602 15.13 16.64 -5.32
C LYS A 602 15.81 16.48 -6.68
N VAL A 603 15.98 17.55 -7.44
CA VAL A 603 16.77 17.55 -8.69
C VAL A 603 18.20 17.07 -8.41
N SER A 604 18.87 17.65 -7.41
CA SER A 604 20.23 17.27 -7.02
C SER A 604 20.32 15.81 -6.56
N ARG A 605 19.30 15.30 -5.87
CA ARG A 605 19.23 13.90 -5.42
C ARG A 605 19.12 12.97 -6.61
N TRP A 606 18.14 13.15 -7.48
CA TRP A 606 17.95 12.30 -8.66
C TRP A 606 19.12 12.38 -9.64
N GLU A 607 19.80 13.53 -9.77
CA GLU A 607 21.00 13.65 -10.62
C GLU A 607 22.19 12.87 -10.04
N ASN A 608 22.35 12.82 -8.71
CA ASN A 608 23.29 11.92 -8.03
C ASN A 608 22.86 10.45 -8.13
N ASP A 609 21.56 10.15 -8.11
CA ASP A 609 21.04 8.79 -8.25
C ASP A 609 21.35 8.21 -9.63
N VAL A 610 21.15 9.00 -10.70
CA VAL A 610 21.59 8.66 -12.07
C VAL A 610 23.10 8.43 -12.12
N LYS A 611 23.91 9.24 -11.42
CA LYS A 611 25.36 9.03 -11.32
C LYS A 611 25.72 7.72 -10.62
N VAL A 612 24.99 7.31 -9.57
CA VAL A 612 25.21 6.01 -8.90
C VAL A 612 24.85 4.85 -9.83
N ILE A 613 23.68 4.87 -10.46
CA ILE A 613 23.25 3.82 -11.41
C ILE A 613 24.26 3.66 -12.57
N LYS A 614 24.82 4.77 -13.06
CA LYS A 614 25.89 4.76 -14.08
C LYS A 614 27.25 4.26 -13.56
N ASN A 615 27.59 4.58 -12.32
CA ASN A 615 28.87 4.20 -11.70
C ASN A 615 28.95 2.72 -11.34
N GLU A 616 27.87 2.15 -10.83
CA GLU A 616 27.81 0.75 -10.39
C GLU A 616 27.43 -0.22 -11.53
N HIS A 617 27.46 0.26 -12.78
CA HIS A 617 27.23 -0.52 -14.01
C HIS A 617 25.94 -1.36 -14.01
N ILE A 618 24.84 -0.75 -13.53
CA ILE A 618 23.52 -1.38 -13.48
C ILE A 618 23.03 -1.77 -14.89
N GLU A 619 22.53 -2.99 -15.02
CA GLU A 619 22.02 -3.62 -16.25
C GLU A 619 20.49 -3.61 -16.31
N ILE A 620 19.82 -3.80 -15.17
CA ILE A 620 18.36 -3.80 -15.04
C ILE A 620 17.92 -2.76 -14.02
N VAL A 621 16.94 -1.93 -14.39
CA VAL A 621 16.20 -1.06 -13.46
C VAL A 621 14.79 -1.63 -13.29
N GLY A 622 14.51 -2.19 -12.13
CA GLY A 622 13.19 -2.72 -11.76
C GLY A 622 12.33 -1.70 -11.03
N CYS A 623 11.05 -1.58 -11.39
CA CYS A 623 10.08 -0.72 -10.69
C CYS A 623 8.64 -1.23 -10.87
N THR A 624 7.68 -0.71 -10.10
CA THR A 624 6.26 -0.91 -10.43
C THR A 624 5.82 -0.02 -11.60
N THR A 625 4.68 -0.29 -12.22
CA THR A 625 4.09 0.58 -13.26
C THR A 625 3.79 1.99 -12.76
N THR A 626 3.36 2.14 -11.50
CA THR A 626 3.30 3.44 -10.81
C THR A 626 4.70 4.04 -10.64
N GLY A 627 5.69 3.22 -10.26
CA GLY A 627 7.11 3.60 -10.20
C GLY A 627 7.66 4.16 -11.52
N LEU A 628 7.25 3.59 -12.65
CA LEU A 628 7.65 4.01 -13.99
C LEU A 628 7.23 5.45 -14.33
N SER A 629 6.04 5.86 -13.84
CA SER A 629 5.53 7.24 -13.93
C SER A 629 6.13 8.15 -12.83
N LYS A 630 6.26 7.64 -11.60
CA LYS A 630 6.80 8.35 -10.42
C LYS A 630 8.27 8.76 -10.58
N TYR A 631 9.09 7.87 -11.11
CA TYR A 631 10.53 8.07 -11.32
C TYR A 631 10.87 8.50 -12.75
N ARG A 632 9.87 8.92 -13.54
CA ARG A 632 9.96 9.19 -14.98
C ARG A 632 11.14 10.10 -15.35
N GLY A 633 11.38 11.19 -14.60
CA GLY A 633 12.51 12.08 -14.85
C GLY A 633 13.88 11.40 -14.68
N MET A 634 14.03 10.56 -13.65
CA MET A 634 15.26 9.77 -13.43
C MET A 634 15.44 8.68 -14.49
N ILE A 635 14.38 7.93 -14.82
CA ILE A 635 14.44 6.85 -15.81
C ILE A 635 14.74 7.42 -17.20
N SER A 636 14.05 8.49 -17.61
CA SER A 636 14.31 9.18 -18.89
C SER A 636 15.73 9.75 -18.97
N ALA A 637 16.36 10.11 -17.84
CA ALA A 637 17.74 10.61 -17.77
C ALA A 637 18.82 9.51 -17.82
N LEU A 638 18.43 8.23 -17.65
CA LEU A 638 19.28 7.08 -17.96
C LEU A 638 19.37 6.80 -19.48
N LYS A 639 18.43 7.34 -20.27
CA LYS A 639 18.23 7.11 -21.72
C LYS A 639 18.13 5.60 -22.08
N PRO A 640 17.19 4.84 -21.48
CA PRO A 640 17.04 3.40 -21.74
C PRO A 640 16.56 3.14 -23.18
N HIS A 641 17.02 2.02 -23.76
CA HIS A 641 16.67 1.56 -25.10
C HIS A 641 15.53 0.52 -25.11
N ILE A 642 15.37 -0.24 -24.03
CA ILE A 642 14.42 -1.36 -23.93
C ILE A 642 13.57 -1.18 -22.67
N LEU A 643 12.24 -1.25 -22.84
CA LEU A 643 11.26 -1.28 -21.76
C LEU A 643 10.47 -2.60 -21.85
N MET A 644 10.53 -3.42 -20.79
CA MET A 644 9.68 -4.59 -20.62
C MET A 644 8.65 -4.33 -19.52
N ILE A 645 7.40 -4.73 -19.76
CA ILE A 645 6.31 -4.65 -18.78
C ILE A 645 5.70 -6.04 -18.61
N GLU A 646 5.76 -6.59 -17.39
CA GLU A 646 5.10 -7.84 -17.00
C GLU A 646 3.74 -7.56 -16.33
N GLU A 647 2.77 -8.42 -16.60
CA GLU A 647 1.33 -8.20 -16.36
C GLU A 647 0.81 -6.88 -16.94
N ALA A 648 1.33 -6.49 -18.10
CA ALA A 648 0.93 -5.32 -18.87
C ALA A 648 -0.56 -5.28 -19.27
N ALA A 649 -1.28 -6.41 -19.12
CA ALA A 649 -2.72 -6.51 -19.33
C ALA A 649 -3.55 -5.92 -18.17
N GLU A 650 -2.99 -5.86 -16.96
CA GLU A 650 -3.61 -5.29 -15.75
C GLU A 650 -3.21 -3.81 -15.56
N THR A 651 -2.32 -3.28 -16.40
CA THR A 651 -1.82 -1.91 -16.32
C THR A 651 -2.69 -0.92 -17.11
N ARG A 652 -3.14 0.18 -16.48
CA ARG A 652 -3.85 1.29 -17.16
C ARG A 652 -3.01 1.84 -18.32
N GLU A 653 -3.63 2.06 -19.48
CA GLU A 653 -2.95 2.54 -20.70
C GLU A 653 -2.15 3.84 -20.49
N ALA A 654 -2.69 4.78 -19.70
CA ALA A 654 -2.03 6.02 -19.34
C ALA A 654 -0.64 5.81 -18.69
N ASN A 655 -0.48 4.80 -17.81
CA ASN A 655 0.78 4.53 -17.12
C ASN A 655 1.89 4.05 -18.07
N ILE A 656 1.51 3.35 -19.16
CA ILE A 656 2.47 2.90 -20.17
C ILE A 656 2.76 4.04 -21.16
N SER A 657 1.72 4.74 -21.60
CA SER A 657 1.83 5.87 -22.55
C SER A 657 2.66 7.03 -21.99
N SER A 658 2.57 7.29 -20.69
CA SER A 658 3.38 8.30 -19.98
C SER A 658 4.88 8.00 -20.00
N ALA A 659 5.24 6.72 -20.17
CA ALA A 659 6.59 6.16 -20.05
C ALA A 659 7.24 5.81 -21.40
N LEU A 660 6.63 6.18 -22.52
CA LEU A 660 7.24 6.08 -23.86
C LEU A 660 8.36 7.12 -23.99
N TYR A 661 9.57 6.80 -23.54
CA TYR A 661 10.73 7.71 -23.61
C TYR A 661 11.25 7.83 -25.06
N PRO A 662 11.77 8.98 -25.50
CA PRO A 662 12.26 9.17 -26.87
C PRO A 662 13.52 8.34 -27.18
N SER A 663 14.19 7.79 -26.15
CA SER A 663 15.34 6.90 -26.28
C SER A 663 14.97 5.42 -26.52
N LEU A 664 13.71 5.02 -26.39
CA LEU A 664 13.30 3.63 -26.55
C LEU A 664 13.41 3.20 -28.02
N ASP A 665 14.14 2.11 -28.25
CA ASP A 665 14.17 1.32 -29.48
C ASP A 665 13.23 0.11 -29.42
N GLN A 666 12.78 -0.27 -28.22
CA GLN A 666 11.93 -1.43 -28.01
C GLN A 666 10.99 -1.31 -26.80
N VAL A 667 9.75 -1.77 -26.98
CA VAL A 667 8.76 -2.00 -25.91
C VAL A 667 8.24 -3.44 -26.00
N VAL A 668 8.27 -4.13 -24.86
CA VAL A 668 7.81 -5.53 -24.72
C VAL A 668 6.69 -5.60 -23.70
N LEU A 669 5.49 -5.98 -24.13
CA LEU A 669 4.31 -6.13 -23.28
C LEU A 669 4.02 -7.61 -23.06
N VAL A 670 4.21 -8.09 -21.83
CA VAL A 670 3.95 -9.48 -21.42
C VAL A 670 2.79 -9.47 -20.43
N GLY A 671 1.77 -10.29 -20.66
CA GLY A 671 0.59 -10.30 -19.80
C GLY A 671 -0.48 -11.27 -20.28
N ASP A 672 -1.72 -11.06 -19.86
CA ASP A 672 -2.85 -11.85 -20.33
C ASP A 672 -4.19 -11.12 -20.23
N HIS A 673 -4.67 -10.57 -21.34
CA HIS A 673 -5.92 -9.81 -21.46
C HIS A 673 -7.21 -10.59 -21.12
N GLN A 674 -7.12 -11.91 -20.89
CA GLN A 674 -8.24 -12.75 -20.46
C GLN A 674 -8.22 -13.02 -18.95
N GLN A 675 -7.18 -12.59 -18.24
CA GLN A 675 -7.16 -12.46 -16.78
C GLN A 675 -7.54 -11.03 -16.37
N LEU A 676 -7.24 -10.63 -15.12
CA LEU A 676 -7.66 -9.35 -14.54
C LEU A 676 -7.19 -8.14 -15.36
N VAL A 677 -8.12 -7.18 -15.49
CA VAL A 677 -7.98 -5.91 -16.20
C VAL A 677 -7.68 -4.78 -15.21
N PRO A 678 -7.18 -3.61 -15.65
CA PRO A 678 -6.94 -2.46 -14.78
C PRO A 678 -8.21 -2.05 -14.03
N SER A 679 -8.09 -1.83 -12.71
CA SER A 679 -9.18 -1.30 -11.90
C SER A 679 -9.52 0.14 -12.30
N VAL A 680 -10.79 0.51 -12.14
CA VAL A 680 -11.32 1.86 -12.35
C VAL A 680 -12.22 2.18 -11.15
N ASP A 681 -11.98 3.31 -10.49
CA ASP A 681 -12.70 3.74 -9.28
C ASP A 681 -14.06 4.34 -9.64
N VAL A 682 -14.11 5.20 -10.67
CA VAL A 682 -15.33 5.74 -11.25
C VAL A 682 -15.85 4.77 -12.31
N ARG A 683 -16.77 3.88 -11.90
CA ARG A 683 -17.41 2.84 -12.73
C ARG A 683 -17.81 3.33 -14.14
N GLU A 684 -18.31 4.55 -14.24
CA GLU A 684 -18.78 5.16 -15.50
C GLU A 684 -17.65 5.35 -16.52
N LEU A 685 -16.40 5.58 -16.08
CA LEU A 685 -15.21 5.59 -16.95
C LEU A 685 -14.82 4.18 -17.41
N GLY A 686 -15.32 3.14 -16.75
CA GLY A 686 -15.20 1.75 -17.20
C GLY A 686 -16.07 1.44 -18.43
N CYS A 687 -17.13 2.19 -18.72
CA CYS A 687 -18.08 1.92 -19.80
C CYS A 687 -17.69 2.54 -21.16
N GLU A 688 -18.33 2.11 -22.26
CA GLU A 688 -18.34 2.88 -23.52
C GLU A 688 -18.94 4.29 -23.23
N PRO A 689 -18.32 5.40 -23.70
CA PRO A 689 -17.21 5.50 -24.65
C PRO A 689 -15.79 5.42 -24.06
N TYR A 690 -15.62 5.51 -22.74
CA TYR A 690 -14.32 5.77 -22.10
C TYR A 690 -13.43 4.53 -21.99
N ASN A 691 -14.02 3.38 -21.65
CA ASN A 691 -13.36 2.07 -21.60
C ASN A 691 -12.01 2.04 -20.85
N MET A 692 -11.88 2.77 -19.74
CA MET A 692 -10.63 2.92 -18.97
C MET A 692 -10.08 1.61 -18.38
N HIS A 693 -10.90 0.54 -18.39
CA HIS A 693 -10.51 -0.83 -18.06
C HIS A 693 -9.80 -1.58 -19.21
N ILE A 694 -9.62 -0.99 -20.39
CA ILE A 694 -8.85 -1.59 -21.48
C ILE A 694 -7.37 -1.19 -21.30
N SER A 695 -6.49 -2.18 -21.19
CA SER A 695 -5.04 -1.94 -21.14
C SER A 695 -4.46 -1.68 -22.53
N LEU A 696 -3.28 -1.04 -22.62
CA LEU A 696 -2.60 -0.88 -23.91
C LEU A 696 -2.30 -2.23 -24.57
N PHE A 697 -1.98 -3.26 -23.77
CA PHE A 697 -1.83 -4.64 -24.24
C PHE A 697 -3.10 -5.10 -24.98
N GLU A 698 -4.25 -4.97 -24.34
CA GLU A 698 -5.53 -5.44 -24.89
C GLU A 698 -5.96 -4.60 -26.10
N ARG A 699 -5.77 -3.27 -26.06
CA ARG A 699 -6.07 -2.40 -27.20
C ARG A 699 -5.27 -2.80 -28.43
N LEU A 700 -3.97 -3.05 -28.30
CA LEU A 700 -3.13 -3.48 -29.44
C LEU A 700 -3.54 -4.86 -29.99
N VAL A 701 -3.98 -5.78 -29.13
CA VAL A 701 -4.59 -7.06 -29.56
C VAL A 701 -5.90 -6.81 -30.33
N LYS A 702 -6.79 -5.93 -29.84
CA LYS A 702 -8.05 -5.54 -30.51
C LYS A 702 -7.81 -4.80 -31.84
N LEU A 703 -6.72 -4.04 -31.97
CA LEU A 703 -6.28 -3.43 -33.23
C LEU A 703 -5.76 -4.44 -34.26
N ASN A 704 -5.54 -5.71 -33.87
CA ASN A 704 -4.94 -6.79 -34.67
C ASN A 704 -3.41 -6.69 -34.86
N LEU A 705 -2.69 -6.10 -33.88
CA LEU A 705 -1.22 -6.18 -33.87
C LEU A 705 -0.80 -7.66 -33.62
N PRO A 706 0.12 -8.23 -34.41
CA PRO A 706 0.54 -9.62 -34.22
C PRO A 706 1.22 -9.89 -32.86
N TYR A 707 0.71 -10.87 -32.12
CA TYR A 707 1.22 -11.26 -30.79
C TYR A 707 1.56 -12.75 -30.73
N SER A 708 2.47 -13.13 -29.82
CA SER A 708 2.72 -14.55 -29.50
C SER A 708 1.79 -14.98 -28.37
N MET A 709 1.20 -16.17 -28.48
CA MET A 709 0.45 -16.81 -27.39
C MET A 709 1.23 -18.03 -26.90
N LEU A 710 1.57 -18.09 -25.61
CA LEU A 710 2.13 -19.29 -24.99
C LEU A 710 1.07 -20.40 -24.89
N ARG A 711 1.43 -21.65 -25.22
CA ARG A 711 0.47 -22.75 -25.46
C ARG A 711 0.64 -23.95 -24.53
N VAL A 712 1.79 -24.08 -23.85
CA VAL A 712 2.14 -25.27 -23.05
C VAL A 712 2.15 -24.92 -21.56
N GLN A 713 1.13 -25.37 -20.83
CA GLN A 713 0.98 -25.11 -19.40
C GLN A 713 1.65 -26.18 -18.54
N ARG A 714 2.20 -25.75 -17.40
CA ARG A 714 3.00 -26.55 -16.46
C ARG A 714 2.45 -26.51 -15.03
N ARG A 715 1.26 -25.92 -14.81
CA ARG A 715 0.60 -25.70 -13.51
C ARG A 715 -0.41 -26.79 -13.17
N MET A 716 -1.43 -26.95 -14.01
CA MET A 716 -2.67 -27.68 -13.73
C MET A 716 -2.57 -29.15 -14.16
N VAL A 717 -3.22 -30.07 -13.44
CA VAL A 717 -3.54 -31.39 -14.00
C VAL A 717 -4.52 -31.25 -15.18
N PRO A 718 -4.52 -32.17 -16.17
CA PRO A 718 -5.30 -32.04 -17.40
C PRO A 718 -6.79 -31.77 -17.18
N ALA A 719 -7.40 -32.39 -16.17
CA ALA A 719 -8.80 -32.18 -15.82
C ALA A 719 -9.13 -30.72 -15.50
N ILE A 720 -8.25 -30.03 -14.75
CA ILE A 720 -8.42 -28.60 -14.40
C ILE A 720 -8.12 -27.73 -15.63
N ARG A 721 -7.10 -28.11 -16.44
CA ARG A 721 -6.80 -27.42 -17.70
C ARG A 721 -7.97 -27.46 -18.68
N GLU A 722 -8.75 -28.54 -18.71
CA GLU A 722 -9.97 -28.64 -19.52
C GLU A 722 -11.06 -27.62 -19.13
N VAL A 723 -11.16 -27.23 -17.86
CA VAL A 723 -12.03 -26.11 -17.45
C VAL A 723 -11.50 -24.79 -18.00
N VAL A 724 -10.18 -24.58 -17.94
CA VAL A 724 -9.52 -23.36 -18.46
C VAL A 724 -9.54 -23.29 -20.00
N ASN A 725 -9.67 -24.41 -20.72
CA ASN A 725 -9.87 -24.44 -22.17
C ASN A 725 -11.16 -23.73 -22.63
N ALA A 726 -12.16 -23.55 -21.75
CA ALA A 726 -13.36 -22.76 -22.02
C ALA A 726 -13.04 -21.31 -22.43
N PHE A 727 -11.88 -20.81 -21.98
CA PHE A 727 -11.36 -19.48 -22.26
C PHE A 727 -10.16 -19.53 -23.23
N TYR A 728 -9.30 -20.56 -23.10
CA TYR A 728 -8.10 -20.75 -23.93
C TYR A 728 -8.12 -22.07 -24.74
N PRO A 729 -8.89 -22.18 -25.85
CA PRO A 729 -9.02 -23.43 -26.63
C PRO A 729 -7.72 -24.02 -27.21
N LYS A 730 -6.60 -23.27 -27.17
CA LYS A 730 -5.28 -23.67 -27.70
C LYS A 730 -4.31 -24.12 -26.60
N LEU A 731 -4.74 -24.22 -25.34
CA LEU A 731 -3.90 -24.56 -24.20
C LEU A 731 -3.66 -26.08 -24.13
N THR A 732 -2.41 -26.49 -23.91
CA THR A 732 -1.93 -27.88 -23.93
C THR A 732 -1.03 -28.17 -22.74
N ASP A 733 -0.89 -29.44 -22.36
CA ASP A 733 -0.21 -29.85 -21.13
C ASP A 733 1.26 -30.23 -21.37
N HIS A 734 2.16 -29.81 -20.47
CA HIS A 734 3.54 -30.31 -20.43
C HIS A 734 3.61 -31.71 -19.80
N CYS A 735 4.57 -32.56 -20.21
CA CYS A 735 4.71 -33.92 -19.67
C CYS A 735 4.77 -33.97 -18.13
N SER A 736 5.39 -32.95 -17.52
CA SER A 736 5.56 -32.86 -16.06
C SER A 736 4.26 -32.72 -15.26
N VAL A 737 3.10 -32.43 -15.87
CA VAL A 737 1.80 -32.41 -15.14
C VAL A 737 1.14 -33.78 -15.03
N TYR A 738 1.70 -34.80 -15.71
CA TYR A 738 1.26 -36.20 -15.63
C TYR A 738 2.08 -37.03 -14.63
N GLU A 739 3.20 -36.51 -14.15
CA GLU A 739 4.11 -37.15 -13.19
C GLU A 739 3.50 -37.12 -11.77
N PRO A 740 3.20 -38.28 -11.14
CA PRO A 740 2.52 -38.31 -9.84
C PRO A 740 3.31 -37.65 -8.70
N ASP A 741 4.64 -37.62 -8.78
CA ASP A 741 5.49 -36.96 -7.78
C ASP A 741 5.36 -35.43 -7.84
N ASN A 742 5.10 -34.89 -9.03
CA ASN A 742 4.88 -33.46 -9.26
C ASN A 742 3.39 -33.09 -9.10
N ARG A 743 2.47 -34.00 -9.45
CA ARG A 743 1.01 -33.82 -9.34
C ARG A 743 0.35 -35.01 -8.63
N PRO A 744 0.52 -35.11 -7.29
CA PRO A 744 -0.06 -36.21 -6.53
C PRO A 744 -1.59 -36.13 -6.49
N PRO A 745 -2.31 -37.26 -6.59
CA PRO A 745 -3.77 -37.29 -6.52
C PRO A 745 -4.24 -36.92 -5.12
N ILE A 746 -5.34 -36.16 -5.02
CA ILE A 746 -5.83 -35.62 -3.75
C ILE A 746 -6.29 -36.76 -2.81
N PRO A 747 -5.68 -36.90 -1.61
CA PRO A 747 -6.09 -37.87 -0.60
C PRO A 747 -7.57 -37.77 -0.25
N GLY A 748 -8.22 -38.92 -0.08
CA GLY A 748 -9.64 -38.98 0.28
C GLY A 748 -10.63 -38.65 -0.84
N MET A 749 -10.20 -38.20 -2.03
CA MET A 749 -11.09 -37.85 -3.15
C MET A 749 -11.21 -38.91 -4.25
N GLY A 750 -10.66 -40.12 -4.03
CA GLY A 750 -10.90 -41.28 -4.89
C GLY A 750 -10.48 -41.08 -6.36
N GLY A 751 -9.47 -40.23 -6.61
CA GLY A 751 -9.00 -39.86 -7.95
C GLY A 751 -9.69 -38.63 -8.58
N LYS A 752 -10.68 -38.02 -7.92
CA LYS A 752 -11.37 -36.83 -8.42
C LYS A 752 -10.60 -35.54 -8.09
N SER A 753 -9.82 -35.04 -9.05
CA SER A 753 -9.22 -33.68 -9.00
C SER A 753 -10.22 -32.54 -9.28
N LEU A 754 -11.46 -32.85 -9.67
CA LEU A 754 -12.53 -31.87 -9.86
C LEU A 754 -13.80 -32.31 -9.11
N TRP A 755 -14.47 -31.34 -8.47
CA TRP A 755 -15.88 -31.45 -8.09
C TRP A 755 -16.53 -30.07 -7.96
N TRP A 756 -17.84 -30.00 -8.22
CA TRP A 756 -18.71 -28.88 -7.88
C TRP A 756 -19.80 -29.38 -6.93
N PHE A 757 -19.80 -28.88 -5.70
CA PHE A 757 -20.87 -29.09 -4.72
C PHE A 757 -21.94 -28.00 -4.90
N ASP A 758 -23.03 -28.36 -5.57
CA ASP A 758 -24.11 -27.44 -5.92
C ASP A 758 -25.14 -27.35 -4.77
N HIS A 759 -25.57 -26.15 -4.39
CA HIS A 759 -26.43 -25.96 -3.22
C HIS A 759 -27.30 -24.70 -3.27
N GLU A 760 -28.39 -24.74 -2.49
CA GLU A 760 -29.38 -23.65 -2.35
C GLU A 760 -29.21 -22.87 -1.02
N GLY A 761 -28.12 -23.10 -0.29
CA GLY A 761 -27.80 -22.44 0.99
C GLY A 761 -27.84 -20.91 0.93
N GLN A 762 -28.31 -20.27 2.00
CA GLN A 762 -28.82 -18.89 1.93
C GLN A 762 -27.71 -17.82 1.99
N GLU A 763 -27.67 -16.92 1.00
CA GLU A 763 -26.78 -15.76 1.05
C GLU A 763 -27.23 -14.75 2.12
N MET A 764 -26.26 -14.19 2.85
CA MET A 764 -26.45 -13.12 3.83
C MET A 764 -25.63 -11.91 3.40
N GLN A 765 -26.16 -10.70 3.62
CA GLN A 765 -25.42 -9.46 3.44
C GLN A 765 -24.80 -9.05 4.78
N ASN A 766 -23.51 -8.73 4.80
CA ASN A 766 -22.83 -8.30 6.01
C ASN A 766 -23.23 -6.86 6.37
N ALA A 767 -23.27 -6.54 7.66
CA ALA A 767 -23.74 -5.23 8.14
C ALA A 767 -22.73 -4.09 7.92
N ASN A 768 -21.43 -4.37 8.07
CA ASN A 768 -20.38 -3.35 8.11
C ASN A 768 -19.79 -3.01 6.72
N ASP A 769 -19.90 -3.93 5.76
CA ASP A 769 -19.41 -3.83 4.39
C ASP A 769 -20.48 -4.45 3.47
N PHE A 770 -20.75 -3.89 2.29
CA PHE A 770 -21.70 -4.46 1.29
C PHE A 770 -21.29 -5.82 0.68
N SER A 771 -20.34 -6.52 1.30
CA SER A 771 -20.00 -7.89 0.98
C SER A 771 -21.12 -8.84 1.38
N PHE A 772 -21.20 -9.95 0.66
CA PHE A 772 -22.03 -11.10 1.01
C PHE A 772 -21.21 -12.15 1.75
N SER A 773 -21.89 -13.06 2.43
CA SER A 773 -21.36 -14.31 2.98
C SER A 773 -22.43 -15.41 2.91
N ASN A 774 -22.03 -16.67 3.00
CA ASN A 774 -22.93 -17.82 2.94
C ASN A 774 -22.49 -18.83 4.02
N PRO A 775 -23.19 -18.88 5.18
CA PRO A 775 -22.76 -19.72 6.30
C PRO A 775 -22.83 -21.22 6.05
N ASP A 776 -23.84 -21.69 5.31
CA ASP A 776 -23.99 -23.11 4.95
C ASP A 776 -22.80 -23.59 4.11
N GLU A 777 -22.45 -22.78 3.10
CA GLU A 777 -21.28 -22.96 2.24
C GLU A 777 -19.98 -22.94 3.05
N ALA A 778 -19.83 -21.96 3.96
CA ALA A 778 -18.66 -21.84 4.82
C ALA A 778 -18.48 -23.02 5.80
N ASP A 779 -19.56 -23.53 6.40
CA ASP A 779 -19.49 -24.74 7.25
C ASP A 779 -19.20 -26.01 6.44
N MET A 780 -19.71 -26.11 5.21
CA MET A 780 -19.38 -27.21 4.31
C MET A 780 -17.89 -27.19 3.89
N ILE A 781 -17.36 -26.00 3.55
CA ILE A 781 -15.94 -25.79 3.21
C ILE A 781 -15.04 -26.14 4.40
N VAL A 782 -15.33 -25.64 5.60
CA VAL A 782 -14.49 -25.91 6.79
C VAL A 782 -14.50 -27.39 7.17
N GLY A 783 -15.65 -28.06 7.06
CA GLY A 783 -15.73 -29.51 7.21
C GLY A 783 -14.91 -30.28 6.16
N PHE A 784 -14.83 -29.76 4.93
CA PHE A 784 -14.00 -30.37 3.88
C PHE A 784 -12.50 -30.11 4.06
N VAL A 785 -12.08 -28.90 4.48
CA VAL A 785 -10.69 -28.62 4.89
C VAL A 785 -10.27 -29.60 5.98
N ARG A 786 -11.11 -29.80 7.00
CA ARG A 786 -10.90 -30.80 8.05
C ARG A 786 -10.76 -32.21 7.49
N TYR A 787 -11.63 -32.63 6.57
CA TYR A 787 -11.54 -33.95 5.93
C TYR A 787 -10.23 -34.16 5.16
N LEU A 788 -9.77 -33.15 4.41
CA LEU A 788 -8.51 -33.20 3.66
C LEU A 788 -7.30 -33.29 4.60
N VAL A 789 -7.27 -32.49 5.66
CA VAL A 789 -6.20 -32.54 6.69
C VAL A 789 -6.20 -33.88 7.43
N GLN A 790 -7.38 -34.45 7.74
CA GLN A 790 -7.49 -35.81 8.30
C GLN A 790 -7.00 -36.92 7.36
N ASN A 791 -7.01 -36.68 6.04
CA ASN A 791 -6.45 -37.60 5.04
C ASN A 791 -4.97 -37.31 4.71
N GLY A 792 -4.32 -36.39 5.43
CA GLY A 792 -2.90 -36.08 5.29
C GLY A 792 -2.56 -35.08 4.16
N VAL A 793 -3.48 -34.18 3.82
CA VAL A 793 -3.14 -32.96 3.09
C VAL A 793 -2.64 -31.92 4.08
N ASP A 794 -1.50 -31.29 3.77
CA ASP A 794 -0.94 -30.23 4.59
C ASP A 794 -1.83 -28.96 4.54
N PRO A 795 -2.17 -28.31 5.67
CA PRO A 795 -2.86 -27.02 5.71
C PRO A 795 -2.29 -25.95 4.77
N GLU A 796 -0.96 -25.86 4.60
CA GLU A 796 -0.33 -24.85 3.72
C GLU A 796 -0.58 -25.16 2.22
N ARG A 797 -0.93 -26.41 1.88
CA ARG A 797 -1.25 -26.86 0.51
C ARG A 797 -2.72 -26.67 0.12
N ILE A 798 -3.51 -26.02 0.98
CA ILE A 798 -4.94 -25.73 0.76
C ILE A 798 -5.17 -24.22 0.83
N THR A 799 -5.69 -23.65 -0.26
CA THR A 799 -6.19 -22.27 -0.29
C THR A 799 -7.69 -22.25 -0.51
N VAL A 800 -8.40 -21.39 0.22
CA VAL A 800 -9.81 -21.07 0.00
C VAL A 800 -9.93 -19.72 -0.69
N LEU A 801 -10.58 -19.69 -1.85
CA LEU A 801 -10.82 -18.48 -2.64
C LEU A 801 -12.30 -18.12 -2.63
N THR A 802 -12.61 -16.83 -2.65
CA THR A 802 -13.98 -16.32 -2.75
C THR A 802 -14.04 -14.96 -3.44
N PHE A 803 -15.20 -14.58 -3.93
CA PHE A 803 -15.44 -13.26 -4.53
C PHE A 803 -15.72 -12.16 -3.49
N TYR A 804 -15.79 -12.51 -2.19
CA TYR A 804 -16.38 -11.65 -1.15
C TYR A 804 -15.58 -11.60 0.16
N LYS A 805 -15.13 -10.42 0.58
CA LYS A 805 -14.34 -10.19 1.81
C LYS A 805 -15.08 -10.67 3.08
N GLY A 806 -16.39 -10.50 3.13
CA GLY A 806 -17.24 -11.00 4.23
C GLY A 806 -17.20 -12.52 4.39
N GLN A 807 -17.07 -13.26 3.29
CA GLN A 807 -16.89 -14.71 3.29
C GLN A 807 -15.46 -15.09 3.71
N VAL A 808 -14.43 -14.32 3.32
CA VAL A 808 -13.05 -14.49 3.83
C VAL A 808 -13.04 -14.42 5.35
N THR A 809 -13.65 -13.39 5.95
CA THR A 809 -13.73 -13.24 7.41
C THR A 809 -14.46 -14.41 8.06
N LEU A 810 -15.62 -14.81 7.52
CA LEU A 810 -16.44 -15.90 8.08
C LEU A 810 -15.74 -17.26 8.05
N ILE A 811 -15.11 -17.62 6.93
CA ILE A 811 -14.37 -18.88 6.80
C ILE A 811 -13.13 -18.86 7.69
N THR A 812 -12.38 -17.75 7.71
CA THR A 812 -11.18 -17.59 8.56
C THR A 812 -11.52 -17.72 10.04
N GLU A 813 -12.65 -17.17 10.49
CA GLU A 813 -13.12 -17.32 11.87
C GLU A 813 -13.51 -18.79 12.16
N LYS A 814 -14.30 -19.43 11.29
CA LYS A 814 -14.70 -20.83 11.47
C LYS A 814 -13.48 -21.78 11.51
N LEU A 815 -12.49 -21.61 10.63
CA LEU A 815 -11.23 -22.37 10.66
C LEU A 815 -10.46 -22.19 11.99
N ARG A 816 -10.41 -20.97 12.53
CA ARG A 816 -9.77 -20.67 13.82
C ARG A 816 -10.53 -21.18 15.05
N ARG A 817 -11.81 -21.55 14.90
CA ARG A 817 -12.66 -22.12 15.96
C ARG A 817 -12.66 -23.66 15.99
N ASP A 818 -12.17 -24.34 14.95
CA ASP A 818 -12.05 -25.80 14.94
C ASP A 818 -10.77 -26.26 15.65
N LEU A 819 -10.94 -26.85 16.84
CA LEU A 819 -9.85 -27.32 17.70
C LEU A 819 -8.93 -28.37 17.05
N PHE A 820 -9.40 -29.16 16.08
CA PHE A 820 -8.54 -30.13 15.39
C PHE A 820 -7.66 -29.42 14.35
N LEU A 821 -8.24 -28.47 13.61
CA LEU A 821 -7.50 -27.65 12.66
C LEU A 821 -6.49 -26.72 13.35
N GLU A 822 -6.86 -26.14 14.50
CA GLU A 822 -5.95 -25.34 15.32
C GLU A 822 -4.75 -26.16 15.85
N LEU A 823 -4.98 -27.41 16.28
CA LEU A 823 -3.90 -28.30 16.73
C LEU A 823 -2.97 -28.76 15.59
N LYS A 824 -3.46 -28.88 14.36
CA LYS A 824 -2.66 -29.27 13.18
C LYS A 824 -1.99 -28.09 12.47
N ASN A 825 -2.49 -26.85 12.65
CA ASN A 825 -1.86 -25.62 12.16
C ASN A 825 -1.64 -24.61 13.33
N PRO A 826 -0.67 -24.86 14.23
CA PRO A 826 -0.43 -24.01 15.40
C PRO A 826 0.05 -22.60 15.04
N LEU A 827 0.62 -22.40 13.85
CA LEU A 827 1.01 -21.08 13.31
C LEU A 827 -0.19 -20.29 12.76
N LYS A 828 -1.37 -20.92 12.65
CA LYS A 828 -2.64 -20.33 12.16
C LYS A 828 -2.56 -19.71 10.76
N LYS A 829 -1.58 -20.14 9.95
CA LYS A 829 -1.39 -19.76 8.54
C LYS A 829 -2.45 -20.43 7.66
N TRP A 830 -3.66 -19.87 7.64
CA TRP A 830 -4.74 -20.30 6.77
C TRP A 830 -4.82 -19.39 5.55
N SER A 831 -4.59 -19.95 4.36
CA SER A 831 -4.72 -19.21 3.09
C SER A 831 -6.21 -19.10 2.73
N VAL A 832 -6.85 -17.99 3.14
CA VAL A 832 -8.23 -17.62 2.77
C VAL A 832 -8.18 -16.22 2.19
N ARG A 833 -8.46 -16.09 0.89
CA ARG A 833 -8.22 -14.84 0.12
C ARG A 833 -9.40 -14.54 -0.82
N THR A 834 -9.49 -13.29 -1.28
CA THR A 834 -10.35 -12.97 -2.42
C THR A 834 -9.70 -13.46 -3.72
N VAL A 835 -10.49 -13.66 -4.79
CA VAL A 835 -9.97 -14.01 -6.13
C VAL A 835 -8.90 -13.01 -6.60
N ASP A 836 -9.17 -11.71 -6.44
CA ASP A 836 -8.26 -10.62 -6.79
C ASP A 836 -6.99 -10.66 -5.91
N GLY A 837 -7.16 -10.88 -4.60
CA GLY A 837 -6.08 -10.99 -3.61
C GLY A 837 -5.32 -12.32 -3.61
N PHE A 838 -5.44 -13.12 -4.68
CA PHE A 838 -4.66 -14.33 -4.95
C PHE A 838 -4.16 -14.39 -6.41
N GLN A 839 -4.07 -13.23 -7.07
CA GLN A 839 -3.42 -13.11 -8.37
C GLN A 839 -1.90 -13.38 -8.24
N GLY A 840 -1.28 -13.89 -9.32
CA GLY A 840 0.10 -14.39 -9.30
C GLY A 840 0.22 -15.78 -8.64
N GLU A 841 -0.28 -15.89 -7.41
CA GLU A 841 -0.25 -17.10 -6.56
C GLU A 841 -0.90 -18.35 -7.23
N GLU A 842 -0.52 -19.54 -6.73
CA GLU A 842 -1.08 -20.86 -7.05
C GLU A 842 -0.92 -21.83 -5.87
N ASN A 843 -1.79 -22.83 -5.73
CA ASN A 843 -1.67 -23.86 -4.69
C ASN A 843 -2.13 -25.24 -5.20
N ASP A 844 -1.82 -26.31 -4.45
CA ASP A 844 -2.16 -27.68 -4.84
C ASP A 844 -3.66 -27.97 -4.77
N VAL A 845 -4.33 -27.52 -3.71
CA VAL A 845 -5.79 -27.61 -3.56
C VAL A 845 -6.40 -26.22 -3.46
N ILE A 846 -7.37 -25.92 -4.34
CA ILE A 846 -8.19 -24.71 -4.28
C ILE A 846 -9.63 -25.09 -3.96
N LEU A 847 -10.19 -24.47 -2.92
CA LEU A 847 -11.62 -24.51 -2.61
C LEU A 847 -12.22 -23.16 -3.02
N LEU A 848 -13.09 -23.14 -4.03
CA LEU A 848 -13.69 -21.91 -4.56
C LEU A 848 -15.12 -21.74 -4.02
N SER A 849 -15.34 -20.65 -3.30
CA SER A 849 -16.61 -20.25 -2.68
C SER A 849 -17.28 -19.14 -3.50
N LEU A 850 -18.38 -19.47 -4.17
CA LEU A 850 -19.13 -18.56 -5.03
C LEU A 850 -20.09 -17.65 -4.24
N VAL A 851 -20.52 -18.07 -3.03
CA VAL A 851 -21.38 -17.34 -2.06
C VAL A 851 -22.83 -17.10 -2.50
N ARG A 852 -23.03 -16.71 -3.76
CA ARG A 852 -24.25 -16.05 -4.23
C ARG A 852 -25.29 -17.05 -4.71
N THR A 853 -26.52 -16.85 -4.27
CA THR A 853 -27.69 -17.65 -4.65
C THR A 853 -28.84 -16.80 -5.22
N ALA A 854 -28.85 -15.48 -4.99
CA ALA A 854 -29.87 -14.59 -5.54
C ALA A 854 -29.55 -14.04 -6.94
N ARG A 855 -28.33 -13.51 -7.14
CA ARG A 855 -27.86 -12.90 -8.40
C ARG A 855 -26.33 -12.94 -8.49
N PRO A 856 -25.68 -13.15 -9.66
CA PRO A 856 -24.23 -13.35 -9.75
C PRO A 856 -23.37 -12.27 -9.06
N GLY A 857 -23.58 -10.99 -9.39
CA GLY A 857 -22.70 -9.91 -8.89
C GLY A 857 -21.26 -10.10 -9.38
N PHE A 858 -20.27 -10.02 -8.49
CA PHE A 858 -18.84 -10.14 -8.85
C PHE A 858 -18.43 -11.50 -9.44
N THR A 859 -19.24 -12.55 -9.24
CA THR A 859 -19.02 -13.85 -9.91
C THR A 859 -19.27 -13.78 -11.42
N GLY A 860 -20.06 -12.80 -11.89
CA GLY A 860 -20.48 -12.73 -13.28
C GLY A 860 -19.42 -12.29 -14.28
N ASN A 861 -18.26 -11.81 -13.82
CA ASN A 861 -17.21 -11.29 -14.71
C ASN A 861 -16.26 -12.38 -15.22
N GLU A 862 -16.04 -12.42 -16.53
CA GLU A 862 -15.26 -13.48 -17.19
C GLU A 862 -13.79 -13.49 -16.71
N ASN A 863 -13.14 -12.33 -16.63
CA ASN A 863 -11.74 -12.19 -16.20
C ASN A 863 -11.49 -12.75 -14.80
N ARG A 864 -12.41 -12.51 -13.85
CA ARG A 864 -12.35 -13.04 -12.48
C ARG A 864 -12.62 -14.55 -12.44
N ALA A 865 -13.53 -15.06 -13.27
CA ALA A 865 -13.77 -16.51 -13.38
C ALA A 865 -12.54 -17.26 -13.94
N VAL A 866 -11.85 -16.67 -14.93
CA VAL A 866 -10.56 -17.17 -15.45
C VAL A 866 -9.50 -17.21 -14.35
N VAL A 867 -9.36 -16.13 -13.56
CA VAL A 867 -8.41 -16.10 -12.44
C VAL A 867 -8.76 -17.15 -11.39
N ALA A 868 -10.04 -17.29 -11.00
CA ALA A 868 -10.49 -18.24 -9.99
C ALA A 868 -10.29 -19.72 -10.39
N THR A 869 -10.58 -20.07 -11.65
CA THR A 869 -10.51 -21.46 -12.15
C THR A 869 -9.10 -21.97 -12.46
N SER A 870 -8.08 -21.10 -12.41
CA SER A 870 -6.73 -21.40 -12.90
C SER A 870 -5.62 -21.39 -11.83
N ARG A 871 -5.99 -21.34 -10.54
CA ARG A 871 -5.05 -21.32 -9.39
C ARG A 871 -4.61 -22.71 -8.91
N ALA A 872 -5.36 -23.74 -9.25
CA ALA A 872 -5.19 -25.09 -8.71
C ALA A 872 -4.17 -25.92 -9.51
N ARG A 873 -3.19 -26.52 -8.82
CA ARG A 873 -2.24 -27.44 -9.45
C ARG A 873 -2.77 -28.87 -9.51
N CYS A 874 -3.31 -29.39 -8.39
CA CYS A 874 -3.64 -30.82 -8.23
C CYS A 874 -5.14 -31.10 -8.03
N GLY A 875 -5.89 -30.21 -7.40
CA GLY A 875 -7.34 -30.35 -7.20
C GLY A 875 -8.09 -29.02 -7.08
N MET A 876 -9.25 -28.90 -7.73
CA MET A 876 -10.15 -27.75 -7.65
C MET A 876 -11.55 -28.19 -7.27
N TYR A 877 -12.09 -27.60 -6.21
CA TYR A 877 -13.40 -27.96 -5.65
C TYR A 877 -14.26 -26.70 -5.49
N ILE A 878 -15.34 -26.61 -6.25
CA ILE A 878 -16.25 -25.46 -6.30
C ILE A 878 -17.42 -25.70 -5.34
N PHE A 879 -17.82 -24.65 -4.62
CA PHE A 879 -18.97 -24.60 -3.72
C PHE A 879 -19.83 -23.39 -4.12
N GLY A 880 -21.11 -23.63 -4.41
CA GLY A 880 -22.05 -22.57 -4.75
C GLY A 880 -23.11 -23.01 -5.75
N ASN A 881 -24.13 -22.16 -5.94
CA ASN A 881 -25.28 -22.49 -6.77
C ASN A 881 -24.97 -22.36 -8.27
N SER A 882 -25.10 -23.45 -9.02
CA SER A 882 -24.91 -23.45 -10.48
C SER A 882 -26.00 -22.65 -11.20
N GLN A 883 -27.26 -22.84 -10.78
CA GLN A 883 -28.44 -22.27 -11.42
C GLN A 883 -28.43 -20.74 -11.36
N THR A 884 -28.02 -20.14 -10.24
CA THR A 884 -27.87 -18.67 -10.08
C THR A 884 -26.95 -18.05 -11.15
N LEU A 885 -25.96 -18.80 -11.65
CA LEU A 885 -25.03 -18.32 -12.69
C LEU A 885 -25.55 -18.55 -14.11
N VAL A 886 -26.32 -19.62 -14.34
CA VAL A 886 -26.86 -19.98 -15.68
C VAL A 886 -28.34 -19.63 -15.88
N ARG A 887 -28.95 -18.84 -14.99
CA ARG A 887 -30.38 -18.49 -15.02
C ARG A 887 -30.80 -17.54 -16.15
N GLU A 888 -29.92 -16.60 -16.53
CA GLU A 888 -30.27 -15.47 -17.39
C GLU A 888 -29.36 -15.43 -18.62
N GLU A 889 -29.83 -16.00 -19.74
CA GLU A 889 -29.05 -16.25 -20.96
C GLU A 889 -28.33 -15.01 -21.53
N ASN A 890 -28.91 -13.82 -21.34
CA ASN A 890 -28.37 -12.55 -21.84
C ASN A 890 -27.39 -11.86 -20.86
N THR A 891 -26.66 -12.62 -20.04
CA THR A 891 -25.70 -12.07 -19.05
C THR A 891 -24.25 -12.50 -19.29
N GLU A 892 -23.31 -11.66 -18.86
CA GLU A 892 -21.87 -11.99 -18.79
C GLU A 892 -21.65 -13.25 -17.92
N ALA A 893 -22.43 -13.38 -16.84
CA ALA A 893 -22.41 -14.55 -15.98
C ALA A 893 -22.77 -15.85 -16.71
N TYR A 894 -23.86 -15.86 -17.49
CA TYR A 894 -24.27 -17.03 -18.26
C TYR A 894 -23.22 -17.39 -19.32
N SER A 895 -22.80 -16.40 -20.12
CA SER A 895 -21.82 -16.62 -21.20
C SER A 895 -20.45 -17.05 -20.68
N THR A 896 -20.06 -16.65 -19.48
CA THR A 896 -18.88 -17.16 -18.76
C THR A 896 -19.11 -18.57 -18.23
N TRP A 897 -20.10 -18.77 -17.36
CA TRP A 897 -20.19 -19.95 -16.52
C TRP A 897 -20.90 -21.14 -17.16
N ARG A 898 -21.74 -20.95 -18.19
CA ARG A 898 -22.33 -22.09 -18.92
C ARG A 898 -21.23 -22.97 -19.52
N LYS A 899 -20.22 -22.36 -20.15
CA LYS A 899 -19.00 -23.03 -20.66
C LYS A 899 -18.28 -23.86 -19.59
N VAL A 900 -18.21 -23.33 -18.36
CA VAL A 900 -17.56 -23.98 -17.22
C VAL A 900 -18.41 -25.16 -16.73
N VAL A 901 -19.71 -24.94 -16.53
CA VAL A 901 -20.66 -25.97 -16.07
C VAL A 901 -20.76 -27.12 -17.09
N ASP A 902 -20.69 -26.84 -18.40
CA ASP A 902 -20.61 -27.87 -19.45
C ASP A 902 -19.48 -28.89 -19.20
N VAL A 903 -18.30 -28.42 -18.76
CA VAL A 903 -17.15 -29.28 -18.45
C VAL A 903 -17.39 -30.10 -17.17
N PHE A 904 -18.05 -29.53 -16.15
CA PHE A 904 -18.37 -30.28 -14.94
C PHE A 904 -19.49 -31.32 -15.16
N GLU A 905 -20.55 -30.97 -15.90
CA GLU A 905 -21.62 -31.89 -16.29
C GLU A 905 -21.09 -33.02 -17.17
N GLY A 906 -20.31 -32.70 -18.21
CA GLY A 906 -19.71 -33.69 -19.13
C GLY A 906 -18.74 -34.67 -18.44
N ARG A 907 -18.14 -34.28 -17.31
CA ARG A 907 -17.30 -35.15 -16.47
C ARG A 907 -18.04 -35.80 -15.30
N GLN A 908 -19.37 -35.67 -15.22
CA GLN A 908 -20.20 -36.13 -14.08
C GLN A 908 -19.61 -35.67 -12.73
N SER A 909 -19.14 -34.41 -12.70
CA SER A 909 -18.35 -33.80 -11.63
C SER A 909 -19.11 -32.73 -10.84
N ILE A 910 -20.44 -32.68 -10.97
CA ILE A 910 -21.35 -31.75 -10.27
C ILE A 910 -22.54 -32.52 -9.67
N ASP A 911 -22.89 -32.26 -8.42
CA ASP A 911 -24.07 -32.81 -7.71
C ASP A 911 -24.35 -32.03 -6.41
N ASN A 912 -25.54 -32.24 -5.80
CA ASN A 912 -25.90 -31.76 -4.45
C ASN A 912 -25.22 -32.53 -3.31
N CYS A 913 -24.10 -33.21 -3.59
CA CYS A 913 -23.31 -33.91 -2.60
C CYS A 913 -21.83 -33.90 -2.95
N LEU A 914 -20.98 -33.99 -1.94
CA LEU A 914 -19.52 -34.10 -2.08
C LEU A 914 -19.11 -35.57 -1.85
N PRO A 915 -18.71 -36.33 -2.90
CA PRO A 915 -18.45 -37.76 -2.83
C PRO A 915 -17.02 -38.05 -2.37
N VAL A 916 -16.83 -38.08 -1.06
CA VAL A 916 -15.55 -38.45 -0.44
C VAL A 916 -15.35 -39.98 -0.46
N THR A 917 -14.10 -40.43 -0.43
CA THR A 917 -13.72 -41.85 -0.55
C THR A 917 -12.73 -42.23 0.55
N CYS A 918 -13.12 -43.14 1.43
CA CYS A 918 -12.26 -43.67 2.48
C CYS A 918 -11.03 -44.37 1.91
N HIS A 919 -9.83 -43.88 2.26
CA HIS A 919 -8.55 -44.44 1.79
C HIS A 919 -8.38 -45.93 2.13
N ASN A 920 -8.69 -46.32 3.37
CA ASN A 920 -8.41 -47.67 3.90
C ASN A 920 -9.39 -48.73 3.35
N HIS A 921 -10.63 -48.34 3.04
CA HIS A 921 -11.72 -49.28 2.70
C HIS A 921 -12.30 -49.11 1.28
N GLY A 922 -11.87 -48.10 0.52
CA GLY A 922 -12.41 -47.75 -0.81
C GLY A 922 -13.88 -47.27 -0.80
N GLN A 923 -14.53 -47.25 0.37
CA GLN A 923 -15.94 -46.91 0.54
C GLN A 923 -16.17 -45.43 0.23
N ARG A 924 -17.15 -45.15 -0.64
CA ARG A 924 -17.59 -43.79 -0.99
C ARG A 924 -18.71 -43.33 -0.05
N THR A 925 -18.68 -42.06 0.32
CA THR A 925 -19.67 -41.41 1.18
C THR A 925 -20.05 -40.05 0.58
N ASN A 926 -21.34 -39.83 0.38
CA ASN A 926 -21.85 -38.62 -0.28
C ASN A 926 -22.33 -37.60 0.78
N ILE A 927 -21.51 -36.58 1.05
CA ILE A 927 -21.81 -35.56 2.06
C ILE A 927 -22.71 -34.48 1.47
N LYS A 928 -23.96 -34.38 1.94
CA LYS A 928 -24.97 -33.43 1.44
C LYS A 928 -25.04 -32.10 2.20
N ASN A 929 -24.51 -32.03 3.42
CA ASN A 929 -24.49 -30.84 4.27
C ASN A 929 -23.45 -30.99 5.38
N ALA A 930 -23.20 -29.91 6.14
CA ALA A 930 -22.20 -29.89 7.20
C ALA A 930 -22.46 -30.87 8.35
N ASN A 931 -23.70 -31.35 8.57
CA ASN A 931 -23.95 -32.42 9.55
C ASN A 931 -23.44 -33.78 9.06
N GLY A 932 -23.31 -34.00 7.75
CA GLY A 932 -22.82 -35.26 7.18
C GLY A 932 -21.40 -35.63 7.63
N TRP A 933 -20.54 -34.64 7.88
CA TRP A 933 -19.19 -34.84 8.43
C TRP A 933 -19.18 -35.59 9.77
N LYS A 934 -20.26 -35.51 10.55
CA LYS A 934 -20.41 -36.21 11.85
C LYS A 934 -20.49 -37.73 11.72
N HIS A 935 -20.80 -38.26 10.53
CA HIS A 935 -20.79 -39.71 10.27
C HIS A 935 -19.39 -40.27 9.96
N ILE A 936 -18.43 -39.41 9.61
CA ILE A 936 -17.05 -39.80 9.25
C ILE A 936 -16.01 -38.99 10.06
N PRO A 937 -16.10 -38.92 11.40
CA PRO A 937 -15.34 -37.96 12.21
C PRO A 937 -13.82 -38.17 12.22
N GLY A 938 -13.33 -39.34 11.78
CA GLY A 938 -11.92 -39.67 11.59
C GLY A 938 -11.38 -39.47 10.17
N GLY A 939 -12.20 -39.01 9.22
CA GLY A 939 -11.81 -38.78 7.81
C GLY A 939 -11.81 -40.03 6.92
N GLY A 940 -12.15 -41.21 7.44
CA GLY A 940 -12.37 -42.44 6.66
C GLY A 940 -13.84 -42.67 6.33
N CYS A 941 -14.38 -43.81 6.78
CA CYS A 941 -15.80 -44.12 6.74
C CYS A 941 -16.36 -44.44 8.14
N ASP A 942 -17.63 -44.81 8.20
CA ASP A 942 -18.42 -45.14 9.38
C ASP A 942 -18.01 -46.46 10.09
N LYS A 943 -17.29 -47.35 9.39
CA LYS A 943 -16.72 -48.58 9.98
C LYS A 943 -15.77 -48.27 11.13
N SER A 944 -15.72 -49.15 12.14
CA SER A 944 -14.68 -49.16 13.16
C SER A 944 -13.28 -49.28 12.54
N CYS A 945 -12.26 -48.70 13.18
CA CYS A 945 -10.88 -48.86 12.71
C CYS A 945 -10.31 -50.24 13.09
N GLU A 946 -9.81 -50.98 12.11
CA GLU A 946 -9.23 -52.33 12.30
C GLU A 946 -7.83 -52.33 12.99
N TYR A 947 -7.28 -51.15 13.27
CA TYR A 947 -5.97 -50.98 13.90
C TYR A 947 -5.98 -51.39 15.38
N THR A 948 -4.92 -52.11 15.82
CA THR A 948 -4.63 -52.38 17.23
C THR A 948 -3.37 -51.65 17.68
N CYS A 949 -3.42 -50.98 18.83
CA CYS A 949 -2.27 -50.25 19.39
C CYS A 949 -1.11 -51.19 19.77
N ALA A 950 0.05 -50.61 20.08
CA ALA A 950 1.27 -51.34 20.44
C ALA A 950 1.15 -52.33 21.64
N LYS A 951 0.08 -52.24 22.45
CA LYS A 951 -0.22 -53.18 23.56
C LYS A 951 -1.49 -54.02 23.32
N GLY A 952 -1.92 -54.16 22.06
CA GLY A 952 -2.97 -55.09 21.63
C GLY A 952 -4.42 -54.64 21.84
N HIS A 953 -4.69 -53.37 22.14
CA HIS A 953 -6.07 -52.87 22.20
C HIS A 953 -6.57 -52.45 20.82
N PRO A 954 -7.81 -52.81 20.42
CA PRO A 954 -8.42 -52.28 19.21
C PRO A 954 -8.65 -50.77 19.34
N CYS A 955 -8.59 -50.05 18.22
CA CYS A 955 -8.87 -48.62 18.21
C CYS A 955 -10.38 -48.37 18.40
N GLN A 956 -10.74 -47.53 19.36
CA GLN A 956 -12.14 -47.15 19.64
C GLN A 956 -12.71 -46.13 18.64
N LEU A 957 -11.90 -45.64 17.71
CA LEU A 957 -12.31 -44.65 16.70
C LEU A 957 -12.95 -45.32 15.47
N THR A 958 -13.79 -44.59 14.76
CA THR A 958 -14.13 -44.95 13.37
C THR A 958 -12.92 -44.80 12.46
N CYS A 959 -13.00 -45.38 11.26
CA CYS A 959 -11.91 -45.46 10.31
C CYS A 959 -11.25 -44.09 10.05
N HIS A 960 -9.93 -44.04 10.16
CA HIS A 960 -9.11 -42.84 10.07
C HIS A 960 -7.76 -43.12 9.41
N LYS A 961 -7.01 -42.06 9.12
CA LYS A 961 -5.62 -42.12 8.62
C LYS A 961 -4.57 -41.60 9.64
N PHE A 962 -4.95 -41.38 10.90
CA PHE A 962 -4.01 -40.96 11.96
C PHE A 962 -2.92 -42.01 12.21
N ASP A 963 -1.70 -41.54 12.46
CA ASP A 963 -0.55 -42.39 12.79
C ASP A 963 -0.65 -43.00 14.20
N GLN A 964 0.05 -44.11 14.39
CA GLN A 964 0.07 -44.88 15.64
C GLN A 964 0.47 -44.05 16.88
N SER A 965 1.29 -43.02 16.68
CA SER A 965 1.79 -42.08 17.70
C SER A 965 0.78 -40.99 18.08
N GLU A 966 -0.19 -40.67 17.21
CA GLU A 966 -1.21 -39.66 17.47
C GLU A 966 -2.39 -40.23 18.28
N ILE A 967 -2.64 -41.54 18.16
CA ILE A 967 -3.80 -42.23 18.74
C ILE A 967 -3.53 -42.62 20.20
N LYS A 968 -3.93 -41.75 21.14
CA LYS A 968 -3.85 -42.02 22.59
C LYS A 968 -4.93 -43.01 23.03
N CYS A 969 -4.62 -44.31 22.96
CA CYS A 969 -5.49 -45.39 23.44
C CYS A 969 -5.80 -45.25 24.95
N LEU A 970 -7.06 -44.97 25.29
CA LEU A 970 -7.53 -44.70 26.66
C LEU A 970 -7.90 -45.96 27.47
N GLU A 971 -7.71 -47.16 26.91
CA GLU A 971 -7.85 -48.42 27.65
C GLU A 971 -6.80 -48.54 28.76
N LYS A 972 -7.11 -49.28 29.84
CA LYS A 972 -6.12 -49.64 30.86
C LYS A 972 -5.08 -50.59 30.27
N CYS A 973 -3.81 -50.39 30.60
CA CYS A 973 -2.74 -51.28 30.17
C CYS A 973 -2.96 -52.72 30.70
N LYS A 974 -2.77 -53.72 29.84
CA LYS A 974 -2.92 -55.16 30.18
C LYS A 974 -1.59 -55.89 30.37
N GLU A 975 -0.47 -55.16 30.38
CA GLU A 975 0.85 -55.75 30.60
C GLU A 975 1.06 -56.11 32.08
N VAL A 976 1.57 -57.32 32.31
CA VAL A 976 2.16 -57.73 33.60
C VAL A 976 3.59 -57.21 33.63
N LEU A 977 3.90 -56.41 34.64
CA LEU A 977 5.22 -55.81 34.85
C LEU A 977 6.25 -56.85 35.30
N LYS A 978 7.53 -56.53 35.17
CA LYS A 978 8.65 -57.40 35.61
C LYS A 978 8.61 -57.78 37.10
N CYS A 979 7.89 -57.00 37.92
CA CYS A 979 7.65 -57.26 39.33
C CYS A 979 6.44 -58.18 39.62
N GLY A 980 5.76 -58.70 38.59
CA GLY A 980 4.58 -59.58 38.71
C GLY A 980 3.25 -58.86 38.92
N HIS A 981 3.24 -57.54 39.06
CA HIS A 981 2.01 -56.74 39.19
C HIS A 981 1.45 -56.33 37.81
N ASN A 982 0.13 -56.20 37.71
CA ASN A 982 -0.50 -55.57 36.54
C ASN A 982 -0.21 -54.06 36.52
N CYS A 983 -0.03 -53.50 35.32
CA CYS A 983 0.05 -52.06 35.13
C CYS A 983 -1.31 -51.38 35.36
N GLU A 984 -1.33 -50.21 36.01
CA GLU A 984 -2.57 -49.39 36.15
C GLU A 984 -2.64 -48.19 35.19
N SER A 985 -1.53 -47.81 34.55
CA SER A 985 -1.47 -46.72 33.57
C SER A 985 -2.42 -46.92 32.38
N LEU A 986 -2.80 -45.83 31.72
CA LEU A 986 -3.48 -45.90 30.41
C LEU A 986 -2.53 -46.49 29.37
N CYS A 987 -3.09 -47.11 28.33
CA CYS A 987 -2.34 -47.83 27.33
C CYS A 987 -1.29 -46.97 26.60
N TRP A 988 -1.59 -45.70 26.35
CA TRP A 988 -0.66 -44.73 25.73
C TRP A 988 0.47 -44.23 26.64
N GLN A 989 0.43 -44.54 27.94
CA GLN A 989 1.42 -44.10 28.93
C GLN A 989 2.49 -45.17 29.17
N SER A 990 3.61 -44.75 29.76
CA SER A 990 4.60 -45.65 30.37
C SER A 990 3.93 -46.52 31.43
N CYS A 991 4.33 -47.78 31.50
CA CYS A 991 3.70 -48.74 32.40
C CYS A 991 4.24 -48.58 33.83
N GLU A 992 3.38 -48.16 34.76
CA GLU A 992 3.74 -47.92 36.16
C GLU A 992 3.18 -49.01 37.07
N CYS A 993 3.97 -49.41 38.06
CA CYS A 993 3.58 -50.37 39.08
C CYS A 993 2.77 -49.67 40.18
N PRO A 994 1.52 -50.09 40.50
CA PRO A 994 0.76 -49.51 41.62
C PRO A 994 1.50 -49.68 42.95
N SER A 995 2.16 -50.83 43.13
CA SER A 995 3.03 -51.14 44.28
C SER A 995 4.40 -50.42 44.26
N ARG A 996 4.69 -49.58 43.25
CA ARG A 996 5.94 -48.81 43.05
C ARG A 996 7.23 -49.62 43.23
N CYS A 997 7.27 -50.86 42.75
CA CYS A 997 8.41 -51.78 42.95
C CYS A 997 9.76 -51.27 42.41
N ASP A 998 9.74 -50.33 41.46
CA ASP A 998 10.92 -49.73 40.85
C ASP A 998 11.40 -48.42 41.56
N GLU A 999 10.72 -47.95 42.61
CA GLU A 999 11.24 -46.88 43.48
C GLU A 999 12.28 -47.44 44.47
N PRO A 1000 13.52 -46.91 44.53
CA PRO A 1000 14.51 -47.33 45.52
C PRO A 1000 14.09 -46.94 46.95
N PRO A 1001 14.34 -47.79 47.97
CA PRO A 1001 13.75 -47.64 49.30
C PRO A 1001 14.29 -46.43 50.07
N LYS A 1002 13.37 -45.53 50.46
CA LYS A 1002 13.65 -44.36 51.31
C LYS A 1002 13.93 -44.81 52.75
N MET A 1003 15.21 -44.88 53.15
CA MET A 1003 15.60 -45.16 54.53
C MET A 1003 15.03 -44.12 55.50
N LYS A 1004 14.42 -44.58 56.60
CA LYS A 1004 14.04 -43.77 57.76
C LYS A 1004 15.12 -43.87 58.83
N LEU A 1005 15.47 -42.77 59.51
CA LEU A 1005 16.17 -42.84 60.80
C LEU A 1005 15.90 -41.61 61.69
N ALA A 1006 15.62 -41.90 62.96
CA ALA A 1006 15.59 -41.07 64.17
C ALA A 1006 15.23 -39.55 64.08
N VAL A 1007 14.12 -39.19 64.74
CA VAL A 1007 13.70 -37.81 65.01
C VAL A 1007 14.38 -37.23 66.25
N ARG A 1008 14.87 -35.98 66.17
CA ARG A 1008 14.56 -34.91 67.13
C ARG A 1008 14.92 -33.51 66.61
N THR A 1009 13.87 -32.69 66.43
CA THR A 1009 13.73 -31.22 66.70
C THR A 1009 14.98 -30.32 66.65
N SER A 1010 15.01 -29.10 66.09
CA SER A 1010 14.13 -28.20 65.29
C SER A 1010 14.94 -26.88 65.05
N PRO A 1011 14.62 -25.93 64.13
CA PRO A 1011 13.71 -25.92 62.97
C PRO A 1011 14.44 -25.57 61.63
N VAL A 1012 13.69 -25.06 60.64
CA VAL A 1012 14.00 -24.70 59.22
C VAL A 1012 14.81 -23.37 59.02
N PRO A 1013 15.24 -22.94 57.79
CA PRO A 1013 15.41 -23.64 56.47
C PRO A 1013 16.63 -23.21 55.55
N ALA A 1014 16.76 -23.89 54.38
CA ALA A 1014 17.11 -23.35 53.02
C ALA A 1014 18.49 -23.62 52.32
N ARG A 1015 18.41 -23.58 50.96
CA ARG A 1015 19.46 -23.49 49.90
C ARG A 1015 20.33 -24.72 49.52
N ALA A 1016 20.92 -24.64 48.32
CA ALA A 1016 21.80 -25.60 47.61
C ALA A 1016 23.16 -24.90 47.31
N PRO A 1017 24.22 -25.51 46.69
CA PRO A 1017 24.31 -26.79 45.96
C PRO A 1017 25.63 -27.62 46.17
N LYS A 1018 25.87 -28.60 45.28
CA LYS A 1018 27.15 -29.21 44.82
C LYS A 1018 28.30 -29.54 45.82
N ALA A 1019 28.63 -30.85 45.84
CA ALA A 1019 29.98 -31.45 45.94
C ALA A 1019 30.75 -31.41 47.30
N PRO A 1020 31.61 -32.42 47.59
CA PRO A 1020 32.22 -32.61 48.90
C PRO A 1020 33.56 -31.86 49.09
N HIS A 1021 33.86 -31.51 50.34
CA HIS A 1021 35.15 -30.97 50.76
C HIS A 1021 36.16 -32.07 51.14
N GLY A 1022 37.38 -31.97 50.59
CA GLY A 1022 38.59 -32.33 51.33
C GLY A 1022 38.93 -31.25 52.37
N PRO A 1023 39.59 -31.57 53.50
CA PRO A 1023 39.61 -30.69 54.67
C PRO A 1023 40.78 -29.71 54.75
N ARG A 1024 40.51 -28.44 55.14
CA ARG A 1024 41.05 -27.73 56.34
C ARG A 1024 40.83 -26.20 56.30
N ASN A 1025 40.37 -25.63 57.43
CA ASN A 1025 40.50 -24.24 57.94
C ASN A 1025 40.05 -23.04 57.05
N THR A 1026 39.37 -21.98 57.51
CA THR A 1026 38.88 -21.53 58.86
C THR A 1026 37.85 -20.37 58.73
N GLY A 1027 36.75 -20.33 59.51
CA GLY A 1027 36.06 -19.06 59.94
C GLY A 1027 34.59 -18.73 59.55
N PHE A 1028 33.64 -18.87 60.51
CA PHE A 1028 32.38 -18.12 60.82
C PHE A 1028 31.39 -17.48 59.76
N GLY A 1029 30.04 -17.69 59.88
CA GLY A 1029 29.01 -16.62 59.66
C GLY A 1029 27.58 -16.78 58.99
N ALA A 1030 26.58 -17.49 59.57
CA ALA A 1030 25.08 -17.24 59.63
C ALA A 1030 24.03 -17.12 58.43
N SER A 1031 23.06 -18.08 58.37
CA SER A 1031 21.53 -18.06 58.24
C SER A 1031 20.61 -17.66 57.02
N ASN A 1032 19.75 -18.63 56.58
CA ASN A 1032 18.31 -18.62 56.07
C ASN A 1032 17.93 -18.07 54.64
N GLY A 1033 16.69 -18.16 54.02
CA GLY A 1033 15.31 -18.66 54.35
C GLY A 1033 14.36 -18.98 53.11
N VAL A 1034 13.00 -19.13 53.21
CA VAL A 1034 12.05 -19.68 52.14
C VAL A 1034 10.55 -19.19 52.17
N ILE A 1035 9.85 -19.13 50.99
CA ILE A 1035 8.43 -19.54 50.63
C ILE A 1035 7.79 -18.67 49.51
N ALA A 1036 6.82 -19.22 48.75
CA ALA A 1036 6.03 -18.53 47.70
C ALA A 1036 4.50 -18.67 47.92
N GLY A 1037 3.69 -17.67 47.49
CA GLY A 1037 2.22 -17.65 47.61
C GLY A 1037 1.58 -16.43 46.93
N ARG A 1038 0.26 -16.47 46.66
CA ARG A 1038 -0.49 -15.42 45.94
C ARG A 1038 -1.05 -14.32 46.86
N GLY A 1039 -1.01 -13.08 46.37
CA GLY A 1039 -2.10 -12.10 46.54
C GLY A 1039 -1.96 -11.08 47.67
N GLY A 1040 -2.22 -9.81 47.35
CA GLY A 1040 -2.33 -8.72 48.33
C GLY A 1040 -1.86 -7.36 47.81
N ARG A 1041 -2.73 -6.35 47.88
CA ARG A 1041 -2.39 -4.91 47.78
C ARG A 1041 -1.43 -4.58 48.97
N ASN A 1042 -0.58 -3.54 48.94
CA ASN A 1042 -0.89 -2.17 48.55
C ASN A 1042 0.36 -1.26 48.41
N SER A 1043 0.19 -0.14 47.70
CA SER A 1043 0.81 1.20 47.91
C SER A 1043 2.33 1.42 48.15
N ASN A 1044 2.88 2.28 47.27
CA ASN A 1044 3.76 3.44 47.56
C ASN A 1044 5.28 3.31 47.76
N ASN A 1045 5.96 3.77 46.69
CA ASN A 1045 6.92 4.90 46.66
C ASN A 1045 8.39 4.74 47.04
N ASN A 1046 9.20 5.34 46.16
CA ASN A 1046 10.52 5.94 46.36
C ASN A 1046 11.71 5.03 46.72
N SER A 1047 12.93 5.35 46.31
CA SER A 1047 13.44 6.14 45.17
C SER A 1047 14.95 5.88 45.09
N GLY A 1048 15.66 6.48 44.12
CA GLY A 1048 17.14 6.56 44.22
C GLY A 1048 17.94 5.47 43.50
N ARG A 1049 18.08 5.67 42.18
CA ARG A 1049 19.38 5.96 41.54
C ARG A 1049 20.54 6.40 42.50
N PRO A 1050 21.83 6.35 42.09
CA PRO A 1050 22.44 5.57 40.99
C PRO A 1050 23.92 5.11 41.19
N ASN A 1051 24.51 4.61 40.09
CA ASN A 1051 25.86 4.91 39.57
C ASN A 1051 27.13 4.14 40.01
N TYR A 1052 27.81 3.63 38.96
CA TYR A 1052 29.28 3.63 38.72
C TYR A 1052 30.19 2.80 39.64
N ARG A 1053 31.40 2.39 39.24
CA ARG A 1053 31.99 1.90 37.96
C ARG A 1053 33.38 1.30 38.31
N PRO A 1054 34.06 0.53 37.45
CA PRO A 1054 35.08 -0.44 37.91
C PRO A 1054 36.55 -0.11 37.59
N GLN A 1055 37.42 -0.88 38.23
CA GLN A 1055 38.82 -1.19 37.89
C GLN A 1055 39.07 -2.66 38.29
N SER A 1056 40.03 -3.46 37.82
CA SER A 1056 40.76 -3.65 36.55
C SER A 1056 41.88 -4.66 36.85
N ARG A 1057 41.95 -5.81 36.14
CA ARG A 1057 43.14 -6.59 35.70
C ARG A 1057 44.31 -6.84 36.70
N SER A 1058 44.95 -8.03 36.75
CA SER A 1058 45.68 -8.66 35.62
C SER A 1058 46.38 -9.98 36.01
N ASN A 1059 46.83 -10.77 35.00
CA ASN A 1059 48.03 -11.66 34.98
C ASN A 1059 48.09 -12.89 35.94
N ARG A 1060 48.87 -13.99 35.72
CA ARG A 1060 49.63 -14.55 34.56
C ARG A 1060 50.01 -16.06 34.80
N THR A 1061 49.63 -17.00 33.91
CA THR A 1061 50.40 -18.22 33.47
C THR A 1061 50.85 -19.26 34.57
N ILE A 1062 51.63 -20.37 34.42
CA ILE A 1062 52.30 -21.11 33.30
C ILE A 1062 52.61 -22.62 33.67
N LEU A 1063 52.68 -23.57 32.70
CA LEU A 1063 53.32 -24.95 32.72
C LEU A 1063 52.82 -26.01 33.78
N LYS A 1064 53.00 -27.36 33.68
CA LYS A 1064 53.28 -28.39 32.63
C LYS A 1064 52.78 -29.79 33.09
N GLY A 1065 52.71 -30.81 32.20
CA GLY A 1065 52.35 -32.22 32.49
C GLY A 1065 53.50 -33.09 33.06
N PRO A 1066 53.43 -34.46 33.06
CA PRO A 1066 53.35 -35.24 31.79
C PRO A 1066 52.65 -36.63 31.78
N SER A 1067 52.47 -37.20 30.57
CA SER A 1067 52.34 -38.65 30.25
C SER A 1067 51.12 -39.40 30.81
N HIS A 1068 50.79 -40.68 30.53
CA HIS A 1068 51.20 -41.77 29.60
C HIS A 1068 49.86 -42.50 29.23
N GLU A 1069 49.57 -43.16 28.10
CA GLU A 1069 50.19 -43.29 26.75
C GLU A 1069 49.05 -43.73 25.77
N THR A 1070 49.07 -44.57 24.71
CA THR A 1070 50.01 -45.53 24.08
C THR A 1070 50.07 -45.32 22.54
N SER A 1071 49.78 -46.31 21.68
CA SER A 1071 49.85 -46.27 20.19
C SER A 1071 49.01 -47.46 19.58
N PRO A 1072 48.88 -47.71 18.24
CA PRO A 1072 49.97 -47.79 17.24
C PRO A 1072 49.71 -47.26 15.80
N THR A 1073 50.71 -46.52 15.27
CA THR A 1073 51.19 -46.55 13.85
C THR A 1073 50.29 -46.02 12.72
N ARG A 1074 50.77 -45.44 11.59
CA ARG A 1074 52.08 -45.05 10.98
C ARG A 1074 51.72 -44.17 9.75
N ARG A 1075 52.55 -43.34 9.07
CA ARG A 1075 53.85 -42.62 9.21
C ARG A 1075 53.90 -41.63 8.00
N PHE A 1076 54.83 -40.69 7.74
CA PHE A 1076 56.14 -40.30 8.31
C PHE A 1076 56.46 -38.84 7.88
N GLU A 1077 57.24 -38.10 8.68
CA GLU A 1077 58.34 -37.13 8.33
C GLU A 1077 58.22 -36.08 7.18
N ALA A 1078 58.81 -34.86 7.24
CA ALA A 1078 59.74 -34.23 8.20
C ALA A 1078 59.56 -32.67 8.26
N GLN A 1079 60.42 -31.97 9.02
CA GLN A 1079 60.45 -30.49 9.16
C GLN A 1079 61.75 -29.84 8.53
N PRO A 1080 62.41 -28.79 9.08
CA PRO A 1080 62.51 -27.44 8.47
C PRO A 1080 64.02 -27.03 8.32
N PRO A 1081 64.53 -25.78 8.54
CA PRO A 1081 63.98 -24.39 8.59
C PRO A 1081 64.84 -23.38 7.75
N SER A 1082 64.88 -22.11 8.19
CA SER A 1082 65.78 -20.99 7.80
C SER A 1082 65.39 -20.21 6.52
N THR A 1083 65.60 -18.88 6.38
CA THR A 1083 66.27 -17.91 7.28
C THR A 1083 65.64 -16.49 7.17
N PHE A 1084 66.05 -15.61 8.08
CA PHE A 1084 65.93 -14.13 8.12
C PHE A 1084 66.10 -13.46 6.73
N ASP A 1085 65.52 -12.27 6.45
CA ASP A 1085 65.70 -11.02 7.22
C ASP A 1085 64.56 -9.99 7.10
N ALA A 1086 64.63 -8.91 7.91
CA ALA A 1086 63.68 -7.79 7.89
C ALA A 1086 64.33 -6.42 8.18
N PRO A 1087 63.81 -5.34 7.57
CA PRO A 1087 63.53 -4.11 8.31
C PRO A 1087 62.08 -3.64 8.05
N SER A 1088 61.19 -3.38 9.03
CA SER A 1088 61.27 -2.72 10.35
C SER A 1088 61.11 -1.19 10.31
N PHE A 1089 60.42 -0.65 11.33
CA PHE A 1089 60.04 0.77 11.54
C PHE A 1089 58.92 1.31 10.60
N LYS A 1090 57.93 2.08 11.07
CA LYS A 1090 57.47 2.41 12.45
C LYS A 1090 56.02 2.93 12.39
N VAL A 1091 55.15 2.51 13.30
CA VAL A 1091 53.85 3.17 13.53
C VAL A 1091 53.78 3.62 14.99
N GLN A 1092 53.58 4.91 15.21
CA GLN A 1092 53.27 5.48 16.52
C GLN A 1092 51.76 5.71 16.62
N THR A 1093 51.08 5.04 17.54
CA THR A 1093 49.66 5.30 17.85
C THR A 1093 49.55 6.08 19.17
N SER A 1094 49.62 7.41 19.09
CA SER A 1094 49.05 8.27 20.13
C SER A 1094 47.53 8.32 19.97
N ALA A 1095 46.79 8.02 21.03
CA ALA A 1095 45.33 7.96 20.96
C ALA A 1095 44.69 9.35 20.95
N HIS A 1096 43.64 9.52 20.14
CA HIS A 1096 42.57 10.47 20.40
C HIS A 1096 41.23 9.80 20.08
N MET A 1097 40.28 9.86 21.01
CA MET A 1097 38.93 9.33 20.81
C MET A 1097 38.10 10.38 20.06
N ALA A 1098 37.76 10.09 18.80
CA ALA A 1098 36.71 10.81 18.08
C ALA A 1098 35.50 9.88 17.92
N GLN A 1099 34.35 10.28 18.47
CA GLN A 1099 33.08 9.58 18.24
C GLN A 1099 32.57 9.94 16.84
N THR A 1100 32.93 9.17 15.82
CA THR A 1100 32.30 9.27 14.50
C THR A 1100 30.83 8.86 14.62
N ARG A 1101 29.94 9.87 14.64
CA ARG A 1101 28.51 9.69 14.41
C ARG A 1101 28.34 8.93 13.09
N LYS A 1102 27.65 7.77 13.11
CA LYS A 1102 27.13 7.21 11.86
C LYS A 1102 26.13 8.21 11.29
N HIS A 1103 26.35 8.66 10.06
CA HIS A 1103 25.33 9.41 9.33
C HIS A 1103 24.21 8.46 8.92
N CYS A 1104 23.15 8.39 9.72
CA CYS A 1104 21.87 7.89 9.23
C CYS A 1104 21.44 8.78 8.06
N LEU A 1105 21.04 8.16 6.95
CA LEU A 1105 20.59 8.86 5.74
C LEU A 1105 19.06 8.82 5.72
N GLU A 1106 18.44 9.94 5.43
CA GLU A 1106 16.99 10.09 5.51
C GLU A 1106 16.28 9.23 4.44
N PRO A 1107 15.27 8.41 4.82
CA PRO A 1107 14.34 7.85 3.85
C PRO A 1107 13.69 8.96 3.02
N THR A 1108 13.36 8.67 1.77
CA THR A 1108 12.65 9.61 0.90
C THR A 1108 11.17 9.69 1.29
N SER A 1109 10.53 10.84 1.08
CA SER A 1109 9.05 10.91 1.00
C SER A 1109 8.48 9.93 -0.03
N GLU A 1110 9.26 9.60 -1.05
CA GLU A 1110 8.92 8.57 -2.04
C GLU A 1110 8.87 7.15 -1.44
N GLN A 1111 9.65 6.81 -0.41
CA GLN A 1111 9.55 5.55 0.35
C GLN A 1111 8.39 5.58 1.35
N ILE A 1112 8.11 6.76 1.94
CA ILE A 1112 6.99 6.98 2.86
C ILE A 1112 5.64 6.76 2.15
N MET A 1113 5.42 7.38 0.99
CA MET A 1113 4.12 7.33 0.29
C MET A 1113 3.74 5.94 -0.25
N GLU A 1114 4.69 5.00 -0.38
CA GLU A 1114 4.37 3.62 -0.78
C GLU A 1114 3.63 2.85 0.33
N GLY A 1115 3.62 3.38 1.56
CA GLY A 1115 2.98 2.86 2.78
C GLY A 1115 1.53 2.37 2.64
N GLY A 1116 0.69 3.10 1.89
CA GLY A 1116 -0.75 2.88 1.91
C GLY A 1116 -1.30 1.70 1.09
N TYR A 1117 -0.54 1.17 0.12
CA TYR A 1117 -1.11 0.30 -0.92
C TYR A 1117 -1.15 -1.20 -0.56
N TYR A 1118 -0.19 -1.66 0.23
CA TYR A 1118 -0.08 -3.07 0.66
C TYR A 1118 0.21 -3.13 2.17
N ALA A 1119 -0.52 -3.96 2.92
CA ALA A 1119 -0.35 -4.10 4.36
C ALA A 1119 -0.79 -5.51 4.83
N GLU A 1120 -0.08 -6.56 4.40
CA GLU A 1120 -0.40 -7.93 4.84
C GLU A 1120 0.81 -8.91 4.75
N THR A 1121 1.52 -9.11 5.88
CA THR A 1121 2.30 -10.34 6.28
C THR A 1121 3.80 -10.48 5.92
N ILE A 1122 4.71 -10.32 6.91
CA ILE A 1122 6.02 -11.03 6.94
C ILE A 1122 6.43 -11.35 8.40
N GLN A 1123 7.03 -12.53 8.66
CA GLN A 1123 8.05 -12.64 9.74
C GLN A 1123 9.03 -13.83 9.58
N GLN A 1124 10.30 -13.62 9.94
CA GLN A 1124 11.37 -14.59 10.34
C GLN A 1124 12.35 -15.23 9.32
N THR A 1125 13.44 -14.49 9.02
CA THR A 1125 14.88 -14.82 9.23
C THR A 1125 15.54 -16.14 8.74
N GLN A 1126 16.40 -15.99 7.72
CA GLN A 1126 17.86 -16.25 7.69
C GLN A 1126 18.54 -17.48 8.36
N THR A 1127 19.49 -18.12 7.65
CA THR A 1127 20.91 -18.26 8.13
C THR A 1127 21.97 -18.73 7.09
N ALA A 1128 22.80 -17.77 6.65
CA ALA A 1128 24.29 -17.80 6.54
C ALA A 1128 25.12 -18.79 5.65
N ASN A 1129 26.11 -18.19 4.95
CA ASN A 1129 27.54 -18.57 4.76
C ASN A 1129 28.10 -19.09 3.41
N ASN A 1130 28.94 -18.22 2.79
CA ASN A 1130 30.29 -18.48 2.21
C ASN A 1130 30.46 -19.34 0.93
N ALA A 1131 31.53 -19.21 0.12
CA ALA A 1131 32.47 -18.11 -0.23
C ALA A 1131 33.48 -18.62 -1.30
N VAL A 1132 34.28 -17.71 -1.90
CA VAL A 1132 35.54 -17.97 -2.68
C VAL A 1132 35.38 -18.56 -4.09
N THR A 1133 36.15 -18.24 -5.15
CA THR A 1133 36.89 -17.04 -5.65
C THR A 1133 37.32 -17.36 -7.11
N THR A 1134 37.42 -16.35 -7.97
CA THR A 1134 37.81 -16.46 -9.40
C THR A 1134 39.31 -16.76 -9.64
N THR A 1135 39.64 -17.24 -10.85
CA THR A 1135 40.94 -16.98 -11.51
C THR A 1135 40.77 -16.97 -13.04
N THR A 1136 41.48 -16.08 -13.73
CA THR A 1136 41.34 -15.80 -15.18
C THR A 1136 42.68 -15.82 -15.92
N VAL A 1137 42.66 -16.32 -17.17
CA VAL A 1137 43.64 -16.13 -18.26
C VAL A 1137 42.81 -16.29 -19.56
N LEU A 1138 42.63 -15.37 -20.53
CA LEU A 1138 43.37 -14.24 -21.15
C LEU A 1138 44.20 -14.64 -22.40
N GLU A 1139 44.23 -13.74 -23.40
CA GLU A 1139 45.09 -13.72 -24.62
C GLU A 1139 44.73 -14.68 -25.81
N SER A 1140 44.92 -14.34 -27.11
CA SER A 1140 45.28 -13.06 -27.80
C SER A 1140 45.18 -13.14 -29.37
N PHE A 1141 45.38 -12.00 -30.08
CA PHE A 1141 45.69 -11.79 -31.54
C PHE A 1141 44.58 -12.06 -32.62
N THR A 1142 44.12 -11.11 -33.48
CA THR A 1142 44.65 -10.34 -34.67
C THR A 1142 44.77 -11.18 -35.99
N ASP A 1143 44.63 -10.68 -37.25
CA ASP A 1143 44.48 -9.32 -37.84
C ASP A 1143 43.91 -9.31 -39.32
N ALA A 1144 43.75 -8.10 -39.91
CA ALA A 1144 43.99 -7.71 -41.33
C ALA A 1144 43.04 -8.07 -42.53
N SER A 1145 42.14 -7.12 -42.86
CA SER A 1145 41.88 -6.43 -44.17
C SER A 1145 42.12 -7.07 -45.58
N LYS A 1146 41.19 -6.85 -46.55
CA LYS A 1146 41.36 -5.96 -47.75
C LYS A 1146 40.17 -5.94 -48.75
N GLU A 1147 40.20 -4.99 -49.71
CA GLU A 1147 39.11 -4.62 -50.64
C GLU A 1147 39.29 -5.15 -52.08
N SER A 1148 38.22 -5.15 -52.92
CA SER A 1148 38.11 -4.18 -54.06
C SER A 1148 36.97 -4.47 -55.10
N SER A 1149 36.27 -3.39 -55.47
CA SER A 1149 35.58 -3.06 -56.74
C SER A 1149 34.95 -4.14 -57.66
N ARG A 1150 33.68 -3.91 -58.07
CA ARG A 1150 33.35 -3.22 -59.36
C ARG A 1150 31.84 -3.03 -59.59
N CYS A 1151 31.43 -1.83 -60.00
CA CYS A 1151 30.08 -1.51 -60.47
C CYS A 1151 30.09 -1.07 -61.94
N LYS A 1152 29.09 -1.51 -62.73
CA LYS A 1152 28.55 -0.88 -63.97
C LYS A 1152 27.47 -1.79 -64.57
N ASN A 1153 26.21 -1.33 -64.70
CA ASN A 1153 25.22 -1.83 -65.70
C ASN A 1153 23.82 -1.14 -65.70
N TRP A 1154 23.71 0.15 -65.35
CA TRP A 1154 22.43 0.89 -65.46
C TRP A 1154 22.60 2.20 -66.23
N SER A 1155 21.67 2.50 -67.14
CA SER A 1155 21.61 3.75 -67.90
C SER A 1155 20.33 4.54 -67.55
N PRO A 1156 20.34 5.89 -67.60
CA PRO A 1156 19.23 6.71 -67.10
C PRO A 1156 17.88 6.44 -67.77
N GLU A 1157 17.88 6.14 -69.07
CA GLU A 1157 16.65 5.89 -69.85
C GLU A 1157 15.91 4.63 -69.38
N LYS A 1158 16.63 3.62 -68.86
CA LYS A 1158 16.02 2.41 -68.29
C LYS A 1158 15.39 2.67 -66.93
N LEU A 1159 15.88 3.64 -66.16
CA LEU A 1159 15.27 4.09 -64.91
C LEU A 1159 14.01 4.90 -65.22
N ALA A 1160 14.12 5.97 -66.03
CA ALA A 1160 13.00 6.84 -66.37
C ALA A 1160 11.80 6.10 -66.99
N LYS A 1161 12.03 5.04 -67.77
CA LYS A 1161 10.94 4.19 -68.28
C LYS A 1161 10.28 3.37 -67.15
N LYS A 1162 11.08 2.72 -66.30
CA LYS A 1162 10.61 1.87 -65.20
C LYS A 1162 9.85 2.70 -64.15
N ASP A 1163 10.32 3.90 -63.85
CA ASP A 1163 9.67 4.83 -62.92
C ASP A 1163 8.30 5.29 -63.44
N LYS A 1164 8.17 5.50 -64.76
CA LYS A 1164 6.89 5.83 -65.40
C LYS A 1164 5.91 4.66 -65.41
N GLU A 1165 6.40 3.44 -65.62
CA GLU A 1165 5.60 2.20 -65.50
C GLU A 1165 5.11 1.99 -64.05
N LEU A 1166 5.98 2.20 -63.04
CA LEU A 1166 5.63 2.16 -61.61
C LEU A 1166 4.62 3.25 -61.22
N LEU A 1167 4.73 4.46 -61.79
CA LEU A 1167 3.82 5.58 -61.46
C LEU A 1167 2.39 5.34 -61.97
N GLU A 1168 2.21 4.72 -63.14
CA GLU A 1168 0.87 4.35 -63.63
C GLU A 1168 0.28 3.15 -62.87
N ASP A 1169 1.10 2.15 -62.50
CA ASP A 1169 0.65 1.04 -61.65
C ASP A 1169 0.22 1.52 -60.24
N ALA A 1170 0.93 2.51 -59.67
CA ALA A 1170 0.51 3.18 -58.43
C ALA A 1170 -0.81 3.96 -58.58
N LYS A 1171 -1.06 4.60 -59.73
CA LYS A 1171 -2.35 5.27 -60.02
C LYS A 1171 -3.50 4.28 -60.21
N ALA A 1172 -3.23 3.13 -60.84
CA ALA A 1172 -4.22 2.05 -60.98
C ALA A 1172 -4.63 1.50 -59.61
N LYS A 1173 -3.65 1.22 -58.74
CA LYS A 1173 -3.88 0.78 -57.35
C LYS A 1173 -4.66 1.81 -56.52
N ARG A 1174 -4.40 3.11 -56.71
CA ARG A 1174 -5.19 4.20 -56.09
C ARG A 1174 -6.64 4.34 -56.56
N ARG A 1175 -7.09 3.61 -57.60
CA ARG A 1175 -8.48 3.66 -58.11
C ARG A 1175 -9.37 2.50 -57.67
N GLN A 1176 -8.82 1.47 -57.01
CA GLN A 1176 -9.65 0.50 -56.29
C GLN A 1176 -9.96 1.07 -54.90
N LYS A 1177 -11.24 1.06 -54.50
CA LYS A 1177 -11.63 1.45 -53.13
C LYS A 1177 -11.03 0.43 -52.15
N SER A 1178 -10.20 0.90 -51.23
CA SER A 1178 -9.57 0.06 -50.20
C SER A 1178 -10.60 -0.40 -49.16
N PRO A 1179 -10.59 -1.67 -48.71
CA PRO A 1179 -11.39 -2.13 -47.57
C PRO A 1179 -11.15 -1.33 -46.28
N ALA A 1180 -9.97 -0.72 -46.14
CA ALA A 1180 -9.58 0.11 -45.00
C ALA A 1180 -10.57 1.27 -44.68
N SER A 1181 -11.34 1.77 -45.66
CA SER A 1181 -12.35 2.81 -45.39
C SER A 1181 -13.63 2.29 -44.72
N ILE A 1182 -13.65 1.03 -44.27
CA ILE A 1182 -14.79 0.38 -43.59
C ILE A 1182 -14.43 0.02 -42.14
N HIS A 1183 -13.18 -0.35 -41.84
CA HIS A 1183 -12.78 -0.80 -40.49
C HIS A 1183 -12.53 0.33 -39.47
N ILE A 1184 -12.35 1.59 -39.90
CA ILE A 1184 -12.09 2.73 -39.00
C ILE A 1184 -13.26 2.98 -38.01
N SER A 1185 -14.47 2.48 -38.27
CA SER A 1185 -15.58 2.52 -37.30
C SER A 1185 -15.50 1.44 -36.22
N GLU A 1186 -14.78 0.33 -36.41
CA GLU A 1186 -14.89 -0.81 -35.50
C GLU A 1186 -13.99 -0.69 -34.25
N THR A 1187 -12.97 0.17 -34.28
CA THR A 1187 -12.06 0.41 -33.14
C THR A 1187 -12.53 1.54 -32.21
N TRP A 1188 -13.24 2.55 -32.75
CA TRP A 1188 -13.67 3.76 -32.01
C TRP A 1188 -15.10 4.27 -32.31
N HIS A 1189 -16.02 3.46 -32.85
CA HIS A 1189 -17.48 3.43 -32.54
C HIS A 1189 -18.32 2.77 -33.66
N ARG A 1190 -19.16 1.79 -33.29
CA ARG A 1190 -20.64 1.96 -33.26
C ARG A 1190 -21.39 0.62 -33.14
N THR A 1191 -21.49 0.09 -31.93
CA THR A 1191 -22.74 -0.57 -31.52
C THR A 1191 -23.89 0.43 -31.66
N ARG A 1192 -25.14 0.00 -31.92
CA ARG A 1192 -26.27 0.91 -32.16
C ARG A 1192 -26.67 1.69 -30.90
N THR A 1193 -25.98 2.79 -30.62
CA THR A 1193 -26.50 3.86 -29.77
C THR A 1193 -27.69 4.50 -30.48
N SER A 1194 -28.85 4.47 -29.82
CA SER A 1194 -29.94 5.40 -30.15
C SER A 1194 -29.55 6.81 -29.70
N GLU A 1195 -30.12 7.84 -30.32
CA GLU A 1195 -29.90 9.25 -29.96
C GLU A 1195 -30.33 9.58 -28.51
N ASN A 1196 -31.02 8.64 -27.84
CA ASN A 1196 -31.37 8.70 -26.43
C ASN A 1196 -30.20 8.53 -25.45
N LEU A 1197 -28.93 8.30 -25.83
CA LEU A 1197 -27.88 8.03 -24.83
C LEU A 1197 -27.27 9.28 -24.15
N ASN A 1198 -26.99 10.36 -24.88
CA ASN A 1198 -26.76 11.67 -24.24
C ASN A 1198 -28.01 12.10 -23.46
N ARG A 1199 -29.18 11.88 -24.08
CA ARG A 1199 -30.46 12.14 -23.44
C ARG A 1199 -30.67 11.31 -22.18
N GLN A 1200 -30.11 10.11 -22.06
CA GLN A 1200 -30.14 9.30 -20.85
C GLN A 1200 -29.15 9.78 -19.79
N TYR A 1201 -28.09 10.52 -20.13
CA TYR A 1201 -27.29 11.16 -19.10
C TYR A 1201 -28.09 12.32 -18.46
N GLU A 1202 -28.72 13.14 -19.29
CA GLU A 1202 -29.64 14.21 -18.86
C GLU A 1202 -30.87 13.63 -18.12
N GLU A 1203 -31.59 12.68 -18.73
CA GLU A 1203 -32.77 12.02 -18.17
C GLU A 1203 -32.45 11.11 -16.97
N THR A 1204 -31.25 10.55 -16.79
CA THR A 1204 -30.92 9.80 -15.55
C THR A 1204 -30.60 10.77 -14.41
N VAL A 1205 -29.96 11.91 -14.68
CA VAL A 1205 -29.86 13.00 -13.71
C VAL A 1205 -31.26 13.52 -13.36
N GLU A 1206 -32.09 13.86 -14.35
CA GLU A 1206 -33.45 14.36 -14.11
C GLU A 1206 -34.39 13.32 -13.49
N THR A 1207 -34.38 12.05 -13.88
CA THR A 1207 -35.28 11.03 -13.29
C THR A 1207 -34.81 10.59 -11.90
N HIS A 1208 -33.51 10.42 -11.67
CA HIS A 1208 -33.03 10.00 -10.36
C HIS A 1208 -33.12 11.12 -9.30
N TRP A 1209 -33.17 12.39 -9.73
CA TRP A 1209 -33.59 13.52 -8.90
C TRP A 1209 -35.12 13.65 -8.82
N SER A 1210 -35.85 13.66 -9.94
CA SER A 1210 -37.30 13.95 -9.94
C SER A 1210 -38.15 12.85 -9.30
N MET A 1211 -37.80 11.56 -9.37
CA MET A 1211 -38.50 10.52 -8.59
C MET A 1211 -38.32 10.70 -7.08
N LYS A 1212 -37.16 11.23 -6.64
CA LYS A 1212 -36.92 11.60 -5.23
C LYS A 1212 -37.62 12.91 -4.88
N TYR A 1213 -37.77 13.83 -5.82
CA TYR A 1213 -38.47 15.11 -5.60
C TYR A 1213 -40.00 15.00 -5.69
N SER A 1214 -40.54 14.04 -6.47
CA SER A 1214 -41.99 13.78 -6.56
C SER A 1214 -42.48 13.08 -5.30
N THR A 1215 -41.83 11.99 -4.87
CA THR A 1215 -42.16 11.32 -3.60
C THR A 1215 -42.03 12.26 -2.39
N TYR A 1216 -41.05 13.18 -2.39
CA TYR A 1216 -40.93 14.20 -1.35
C TYR A 1216 -42.02 15.29 -1.46
N LYS A 1217 -42.45 15.67 -2.67
CA LYS A 1217 -43.61 16.57 -2.88
C LYS A 1217 -44.93 15.92 -2.50
N GLU A 1218 -45.13 14.65 -2.78
CA GLU A 1218 -46.36 13.89 -2.44
C GLU A 1218 -46.44 13.67 -0.93
N ALA A 1219 -45.33 13.32 -0.26
CA ALA A 1219 -45.26 13.28 1.20
C ALA A 1219 -45.58 14.64 1.84
N LYS A 1220 -45.06 15.74 1.29
CA LYS A 1220 -45.30 17.10 1.80
C LYS A 1220 -46.71 17.60 1.51
N ALA A 1221 -47.26 17.34 0.32
CA ALA A 1221 -48.65 17.66 -0.04
C ALA A 1221 -49.67 16.83 0.79
N GLY A 1222 -49.32 15.60 1.15
CA GLY A 1222 -50.11 14.76 2.07
C GLY A 1222 -50.18 15.33 3.49
N GLN A 1223 -49.15 16.05 3.95
CA GLN A 1223 -49.14 16.75 5.25
C GLN A 1223 -49.70 18.17 5.19
N GLU A 1224 -49.58 18.88 4.07
CA GLU A 1224 -50.07 20.27 3.94
C GLU A 1224 -51.58 20.34 3.64
N ASN A 1225 -52.20 19.27 3.11
CA ASN A 1225 -53.64 19.21 2.87
C ASN A 1225 -54.50 18.83 4.10
N SER A 1226 -53.90 18.39 5.23
CA SER A 1226 -54.67 18.09 6.46
C SER A 1226 -54.79 19.27 7.42
N ALA A 1227 -54.36 20.47 7.02
CA ALA A 1227 -54.15 21.61 7.92
C ALA A 1227 -54.78 22.93 7.40
N LYS A 1228 -55.97 22.89 6.78
CA LYS A 1228 -56.64 24.10 6.27
C LYS A 1228 -58.17 24.04 6.12
N SER A 1229 -58.88 23.65 7.17
CA SER A 1229 -60.35 23.81 7.26
C SER A 1229 -60.89 23.93 8.70
N GLY A 1230 -60.90 25.15 9.23
CA GLY A 1230 -62.05 25.61 10.04
C GLY A 1230 -63.08 26.25 9.11
N THR A 1231 -64.35 26.44 9.47
CA THR A 1231 -65.06 26.32 10.77
C THR A 1231 -66.38 25.52 10.53
N GLU A 1232 -67.33 25.24 11.43
CA GLU A 1232 -68.00 26.07 12.46
C GLU A 1232 -69.03 25.20 13.28
N ILE A 1233 -69.65 25.77 14.33
CA ILE A 1233 -70.91 25.33 15.04
C ILE A 1233 -70.84 24.19 16.11
N GLY A 1234 -71.45 24.45 17.29
CA GLY A 1234 -72.06 23.46 18.22
C GLY A 1234 -71.12 22.74 19.19
N LEU A 1235 -71.07 22.93 20.52
CA LEU A 1235 -72.09 23.11 21.59
C LEU A 1235 -73.08 21.94 21.81
N GLU A 1236 -72.71 21.00 22.68
CA GLU A 1236 -73.53 20.53 23.81
C GLU A 1236 -72.63 19.86 24.88
N SER A 1237 -73.14 19.56 26.09
CA SER A 1237 -72.32 19.62 27.33
C SER A 1237 -72.40 18.44 28.32
N SER A 1238 -71.24 18.04 28.88
CA SER A 1238 -71.02 17.55 30.27
C SER A 1238 -69.50 17.70 30.56
N VAL A 1239 -68.94 18.36 31.58
CA VAL A 1239 -69.22 18.54 33.04
C VAL A 1239 -68.42 17.55 33.90
N ASP A 1240 -67.85 18.06 35.01
CA ASP A 1240 -66.94 17.46 36.01
C ASP A 1240 -65.47 17.19 35.51
N ASP A 1241 -64.38 17.57 36.21
CA ASP A 1241 -64.15 18.61 37.26
C ASP A 1241 -62.63 18.88 37.46
N GLU A 1242 -62.27 20.03 38.08
CA GLU A 1242 -60.94 20.45 38.67
C GLU A 1242 -59.70 20.50 37.71
N GLU A 1243 -59.01 21.64 37.46
CA GLU A 1243 -58.06 22.42 38.31
C GLU A 1243 -56.76 21.64 38.66
N GLU A 1244 -55.52 22.18 38.70
CA GLU A 1244 -54.87 23.49 38.41
C GLU A 1244 -53.41 23.16 37.95
N ASP A 1245 -52.55 23.98 37.30
CA ASP A 1245 -52.57 25.37 36.79
C ASP A 1245 -51.68 25.45 35.51
N LEU A 1246 -51.65 26.62 34.87
CA LEU A 1246 -50.81 27.06 33.75
C LEU A 1246 -49.33 27.26 34.11
N ILE A 1247 -48.43 27.17 33.11
CA ILE A 1247 -47.44 28.22 32.76
C ILE A 1247 -46.81 27.90 31.39
N SER A 1248 -46.33 28.94 30.70
CA SER A 1248 -46.17 28.99 29.24
C SER A 1248 -44.72 29.00 28.70
N PHE A 1249 -44.65 28.93 27.37
CA PHE A 1249 -43.55 29.25 26.43
C PHE A 1249 -42.65 28.11 25.87
N ASP A 1250 -42.79 27.98 24.55
CA ASP A 1250 -41.88 27.51 23.47
C ASP A 1250 -41.18 26.13 23.58
#